data_AF-A0A2E4DDW8-F1
#
_entry.id   AF-A0A2E4DDW8-F1
#
_cell.length_a   1.000
_cell.length_b   1.000
_cell.length_c   1.000
_cell.angle_alpha   90.00
_cell.angle_beta   90.00
_cell.angle_gamma   90.00
#
_symmetry.space_group_name_H-M   'P 1'
#
loop_
_entity.id
_entity.type
_entity.pdbx_description
1 polymer ?
#
loop_
_entity_poly.entity_id
_entity_poly.type
_entity_poly.pdbx_seq_one_letter_code
_entity_poly.pdbx_strand_id
1 'polypeptide(L)'
;MLKNVLLLIITTSLASCSFNSSDEKGDGSGGNRGSRSLESLINADTDGDLLTDVEETRIGTNTKVADIPNVEISFLQNYSIELINSQDQKFNLTYSIDRDDPRFKFKIGALKVKELSYDKAAEVGKFSQVTTGKINKEDLSWIEFPKVNSEFYFKKSRDYRRFEKDDKLKTKITLKSKIKLYSNLVYDSIKDLEIDYFYYSYSQERYVRLKSQVVKRSFSVDTLEEFEVEITDFPLELVDDNYFRRGEFIISELRDFYIPKHGLKYSDLMKSVNSNCLPVFISDPLKTNTKYVAVGEKGEGIASILNILFPNNYFVQDNEIVQIDQFSNNLGDFEELSELKMEDKAGKWFILTDTENTNVYDYRFKKTNFLSLSYLTGKELSSRKKSSSYLYEKDKYFKNSETIKLGAITKNSEVNLSFFLENIKGVKLNADKKRFSFKPPRCRNCSGTNWSVSAEFQINKFEDFMRDIDSSDLQKFLESYSLSVNNNKLNIPELIKSNNLFLNVTDQNGNPSINLKLVNLEQLDILKEDVANFLKVEVKPLKDNQIGQGVHLSSISGKNIDRNFHAGLINFTEAAKRNLPIAVSSWGFDKWKKNVPWGKKDPRGQYTPVKGELKRYFEAPVLDIAATITNFYN
;
A
#
# COMPACT_ATOMS: atom_id res chain seq x y z
N MET A 1 9.52 -5.15 -72.64
CA MET A 1 8.21 -5.85 -72.76
C MET A 1 7.54 -5.89 -71.40
N LEU A 2 7.07 -4.73 -70.93
CA LEU A 2 6.56 -4.54 -69.55
C LEU A 2 5.03 -4.73 -69.44
N LYS A 3 4.37 -5.23 -70.49
CA LYS A 3 2.93 -5.55 -70.51
C LYS A 3 2.61 -7.05 -70.34
N ASN A 4 3.60 -7.94 -70.50
CA ASN A 4 3.38 -9.39 -70.46
C ASN A 4 3.75 -10.06 -69.11
N VAL A 5 4.32 -9.32 -68.16
CA VAL A 5 4.59 -9.83 -66.80
C VAL A 5 3.43 -9.53 -65.84
N LEU A 6 2.66 -8.47 -66.11
CA LEU A 6 1.48 -8.09 -65.30
C LEU A 6 0.28 -9.05 -65.50
N LEU A 7 0.22 -9.77 -66.63
CA LEU A 7 -0.86 -10.71 -66.93
C LEU A 7 -0.66 -12.11 -66.31
N LEU A 8 0.58 -12.43 -65.88
CA LEU A 8 0.94 -13.74 -65.32
C LEU A 8 0.78 -13.81 -63.78
N ILE A 9 0.66 -12.67 -63.11
CA ILE A 9 0.53 -12.56 -61.64
C ILE A 9 -0.95 -12.49 -61.21
N ILE A 10 -1.88 -12.18 -62.13
CA ILE A 10 -3.33 -12.13 -61.85
C ILE A 10 -4.02 -13.48 -62.13
N THR A 11 -3.32 -14.47 -62.71
CA THR A 11 -3.89 -15.78 -63.07
C THR A 11 -3.53 -16.92 -62.11
N THR A 12 -2.90 -16.66 -60.96
CA THR A 12 -2.52 -17.69 -59.97
C THR A 12 -3.20 -17.57 -58.59
N SER A 13 -4.23 -16.75 -58.44
CA SER A 13 -4.97 -16.55 -57.18
C SER A 13 -6.48 -16.83 -57.23
N LEU A 14 -6.95 -17.58 -58.22
CA LEU A 14 -8.32 -18.13 -58.25
C LEU A 14 -8.31 -19.62 -58.61
N ALA A 15 -8.06 -20.45 -57.60
CA ALA A 15 -8.45 -21.85 -57.55
C ALA A 15 -8.88 -22.11 -56.09
N SER A 16 -10.11 -21.80 -55.66
CA SER A 16 -11.34 -22.56 -55.93
C SER A 16 -11.07 -24.03 -56.22
N CYS A 17 -10.81 -24.80 -55.16
CA CYS A 17 -11.05 -26.24 -55.19
C CYS A 17 -12.55 -26.47 -55.34
N SER A 18 -12.88 -27.00 -56.51
CA SER A 18 -14.17 -27.50 -56.96
C SER A 18 -14.73 -28.54 -56.00
N PHE A 19 -16.03 -28.39 -55.70
CA PHE A 19 -16.91 -29.48 -55.31
C PHE A 19 -16.77 -30.62 -56.33
N ASN A 20 -16.50 -31.83 -55.86
CA ASN A 20 -16.68 -33.06 -56.62
C ASN A 20 -17.90 -33.77 -56.03
N SER A 21 -18.98 -33.82 -56.79
CA SER A 21 -20.11 -34.72 -56.55
C SER A 21 -19.68 -36.13 -56.92
N SER A 22 -19.52 -37.00 -55.94
CA SER A 22 -19.55 -38.44 -56.13
C SER A 22 -20.63 -39.02 -55.23
N ASP A 23 -21.73 -39.42 -55.87
CA ASP A 23 -22.76 -40.28 -55.30
C ASP A 23 -22.13 -41.62 -54.89
N GLU A 24 -21.88 -41.82 -53.60
CA GLU A 24 -21.86 -43.16 -53.02
C GLU A 24 -22.57 -43.16 -51.67
N LYS A 25 -23.64 -43.96 -51.62
CA LYS A 25 -24.44 -44.25 -50.44
C LYS A 25 -23.57 -44.96 -49.39
N GLY A 26 -23.37 -44.31 -48.25
CA GLY A 26 -22.80 -44.92 -47.05
C GLY A 26 -23.43 -44.30 -45.82
N ASP A 27 -24.17 -45.11 -45.06
CA ASP A 27 -24.81 -44.76 -43.79
C ASP A 27 -23.83 -44.11 -42.81
N GLY A 28 -24.06 -42.82 -42.53
CA GLY A 28 -23.39 -42.07 -41.48
C GLY A 28 -24.44 -41.44 -40.58
N SER A 29 -24.51 -41.88 -39.32
CA SER A 29 -25.50 -41.48 -38.33
C SER A 29 -25.54 -39.97 -38.11
N GLY A 30 -26.50 -39.30 -38.74
CA GLY A 30 -26.85 -37.92 -38.48
C GLY A 30 -27.38 -37.76 -37.06
N GLY A 31 -26.64 -37.01 -36.24
CA GLY A 31 -27.12 -36.51 -34.96
C GLY A 31 -28.42 -35.75 -35.14
N ASN A 32 -29.43 -36.20 -34.41
CA ASN A 32 -30.81 -35.74 -34.39
C ASN A 32 -30.89 -34.21 -34.15
N ARG A 33 -30.95 -33.39 -35.21
CA ARG A 33 -31.51 -32.02 -35.12
C ARG A 33 -33.02 -32.17 -34.99
N GLY A 34 -33.49 -32.35 -33.75
CA GLY A 34 -34.90 -32.23 -33.42
C GLY A 34 -35.38 -30.83 -33.80
N SER A 35 -36.13 -30.74 -34.90
CA SER A 35 -36.93 -29.56 -35.23
C SER A 35 -37.91 -29.33 -34.08
N ARG A 36 -37.60 -28.36 -33.20
CA ARG A 36 -38.58 -27.85 -32.24
C ARG A 36 -39.71 -27.18 -33.04
N SER A 37 -40.96 -27.55 -32.79
CA SER A 37 -42.11 -26.97 -33.48
C SER A 37 -42.19 -25.46 -33.20
N LEU A 38 -42.66 -24.68 -34.18
CA LEU A 38 -42.78 -23.21 -34.08
C LEU A 38 -43.58 -22.78 -32.83
N GLU A 39 -44.58 -23.58 -32.40
CA GLU A 39 -45.36 -23.36 -31.18
C GLU A 39 -44.58 -23.56 -29.87
N SER A 40 -43.54 -24.39 -29.87
CA SER A 40 -42.67 -24.58 -28.68
C SER A 40 -41.67 -23.44 -28.47
N LEU A 41 -41.43 -22.61 -29.49
CA LEU A 41 -40.57 -21.41 -29.41
C LEU A 41 -41.34 -20.16 -28.96
N ILE A 42 -42.65 -20.10 -29.19
CA ILE A 42 -43.48 -18.91 -28.87
C ILE A 42 -43.53 -18.60 -27.37
N ASN A 43 -43.41 -19.63 -26.52
CA ASN A 43 -43.46 -19.50 -25.06
C ASN A 43 -42.15 -19.90 -24.36
N ALA A 44 -41.07 -20.13 -25.10
CA ALA A 44 -39.79 -20.45 -24.51
C ALA A 44 -39.12 -19.17 -24.00
N ASP A 45 -38.59 -19.25 -22.78
CA ASP A 45 -37.69 -18.28 -22.17
C ASP A 45 -36.45 -19.08 -21.76
N THR A 46 -35.48 -19.15 -22.69
CA THR A 46 -34.35 -20.08 -22.58
C THR A 46 -33.35 -19.66 -21.51
N ASP A 47 -33.19 -18.37 -21.24
CA ASP A 47 -32.23 -17.82 -20.27
C ASP A 47 -32.86 -17.31 -18.96
N GLY A 48 -34.20 -17.29 -18.88
CA GLY A 48 -34.97 -17.03 -17.67
C GLY A 48 -35.12 -15.55 -17.34
N ASP A 49 -34.92 -14.65 -18.29
CA ASP A 49 -34.98 -13.19 -18.06
C ASP A 49 -36.40 -12.61 -18.16
N LEU A 50 -37.42 -13.48 -18.34
CA LEU A 50 -38.83 -13.14 -18.48
C LEU A 50 -39.17 -12.45 -19.82
N LEU A 51 -38.28 -12.52 -20.80
CA LEU A 51 -38.56 -12.28 -22.21
C LEU A 51 -38.68 -13.63 -22.93
N THR A 52 -39.52 -13.68 -23.97
CA THR A 52 -39.62 -14.89 -24.79
C THR A 52 -38.54 -14.87 -25.87
N ASP A 53 -38.04 -16.03 -26.27
CA ASP A 53 -37.04 -16.18 -27.34
C ASP A 53 -37.47 -15.44 -28.63
N VAL A 54 -38.78 -15.40 -28.90
CA VAL A 54 -39.38 -14.67 -30.05
C VAL A 54 -39.30 -13.15 -29.86
N GLU A 55 -39.58 -12.66 -28.67
CA GLU A 55 -39.46 -11.23 -28.35
C GLU A 55 -38.01 -10.77 -28.45
N GLU A 56 -37.08 -11.52 -27.89
CA GLU A 56 -35.63 -11.25 -27.96
C GLU A 56 -35.12 -11.18 -29.40
N THR A 57 -35.49 -12.18 -30.22
CA THR A 57 -35.15 -12.19 -31.65
C THR A 57 -35.72 -10.96 -32.37
N ARG A 58 -36.90 -10.48 -31.98
CA ARG A 58 -37.55 -9.29 -32.56
C ARG A 58 -36.84 -8.00 -32.16
N ILE A 59 -36.38 -7.88 -30.92
CA ILE A 59 -35.68 -6.68 -30.42
C ILE A 59 -34.17 -6.70 -30.73
N GLY A 60 -33.65 -7.85 -31.18
CA GLY A 60 -32.25 -8.04 -31.57
C GLY A 60 -31.32 -8.43 -30.41
N THR A 61 -31.87 -9.00 -29.34
CA THR A 61 -31.09 -9.56 -28.23
C THR A 61 -30.80 -11.05 -28.44
N ASN A 62 -30.06 -11.67 -27.53
CA ASN A 62 -29.56 -13.04 -27.70
C ASN A 62 -30.29 -13.99 -26.75
N THR A 63 -31.10 -14.88 -27.34
CA THR A 63 -31.92 -15.92 -26.67
C THR A 63 -31.23 -16.88 -25.70
N LYS A 64 -29.91 -16.74 -25.52
CA LYS A 64 -29.11 -17.58 -24.62
C LYS A 64 -28.32 -16.74 -23.62
N VAL A 65 -28.53 -15.44 -23.57
CA VAL A 65 -27.81 -14.51 -22.71
C VAL A 65 -28.81 -13.55 -22.08
N ALA A 66 -29.15 -13.82 -20.82
CA ALA A 66 -30.19 -13.09 -20.12
C ALA A 66 -29.96 -11.58 -20.15
N ASP A 67 -30.98 -10.84 -20.58
CA ASP A 67 -31.02 -9.38 -20.52
C ASP A 67 -31.42 -8.94 -19.12
N ILE A 68 -30.43 -8.49 -18.34
CA ILE A 68 -30.64 -7.92 -17.01
C ILE A 68 -30.25 -6.43 -16.97
N PRO A 69 -30.83 -5.62 -16.07
CA PRO A 69 -30.42 -4.24 -15.89
C PRO A 69 -28.93 -4.17 -15.52
N ASN A 70 -28.13 -3.49 -16.36
CA ASN A 70 -26.70 -3.36 -16.14
C ASN A 70 -26.40 -2.13 -15.28
N VAL A 71 -26.33 -2.33 -13.97
CA VAL A 71 -26.12 -1.28 -12.98
C VAL A 71 -24.68 -1.32 -12.47
N GLU A 72 -23.93 -0.23 -12.68
CA GLU A 72 -22.63 -0.02 -12.03
C GLU A 72 -22.83 0.92 -10.84
N ILE A 73 -22.55 0.40 -9.64
CA ILE A 73 -22.39 1.21 -8.43
C ILE A 73 -20.91 1.21 -8.06
N SER A 74 -20.41 2.35 -7.59
CA SER A 74 -19.07 2.41 -7.01
C SER A 74 -18.99 3.43 -5.89
N PHE A 75 -18.15 3.14 -4.90
CA PHE A 75 -17.72 4.17 -3.97
C PHE A 75 -16.91 5.24 -4.68
N LEU A 76 -17.20 6.50 -4.38
CA LEU A 76 -16.26 7.60 -4.60
C LEU A 76 -15.23 7.58 -3.48
N GLN A 77 -14.03 8.10 -3.75
CA GLN A 77 -12.98 8.15 -2.71
C GLN A 77 -13.36 9.03 -1.53
N ASN A 78 -14.31 9.93 -1.69
CA ASN A 78 -14.68 10.88 -0.66
C ASN A 78 -15.44 10.18 0.48
N TYR A 79 -14.90 10.29 1.68
CA TYR A 79 -15.58 9.86 2.89
C TYR A 79 -15.13 10.69 4.09
N SER A 80 -15.93 10.62 5.16
CA SER A 80 -15.51 11.08 6.47
C SER A 80 -15.79 10.05 7.55
N ILE A 81 -14.94 10.05 8.57
CA ILE A 81 -15.11 9.35 9.84
C ILE A 81 -15.05 10.42 10.94
N GLU A 82 -16.13 10.56 11.68
CA GLU A 82 -16.23 11.42 12.85
C GLU A 82 -16.42 10.55 14.09
N LEU A 83 -15.57 10.77 15.08
CA LEU A 83 -15.65 10.15 16.40
C LEU A 83 -15.69 11.26 17.45
N ILE A 84 -16.67 11.22 18.34
CA ILE A 84 -16.86 12.23 19.39
C ILE A 84 -16.89 11.51 20.73
N ASN A 85 -15.96 11.85 21.62
CA ASN A 85 -15.94 11.29 22.97
C ASN A 85 -16.91 12.04 23.91
N SER A 86 -17.05 11.58 25.14
CA SER A 86 -17.94 12.17 26.15
C SER A 86 -17.53 13.58 26.60
N GLN A 87 -16.30 14.00 26.31
CA GLN A 87 -15.79 15.35 26.57
C GLN A 87 -15.96 16.29 25.35
N ASP A 88 -16.74 15.88 24.35
CA ASP A 88 -16.93 16.57 23.07
C ASP A 88 -15.63 16.81 22.27
N GLN A 89 -14.54 16.09 22.59
CA GLN A 89 -13.36 16.07 21.73
C GLN A 89 -13.68 15.26 20.47
N LYS A 90 -13.28 15.80 19.33
CA LYS A 90 -13.58 15.22 18.03
C LYS A 90 -12.34 14.72 17.33
N PHE A 91 -12.36 13.45 16.93
CA PHE A 91 -11.48 12.95 15.89
C PHE A 91 -12.22 13.01 14.56
N ASN A 92 -11.67 13.78 13.63
CA ASN A 92 -12.21 13.93 12.27
C ASN A 92 -11.18 13.48 11.24
N LEU A 93 -11.60 12.50 10.45
CA LEU A 93 -10.93 12.11 9.23
C LEU A 93 -11.86 12.46 8.08
N THR A 94 -11.44 13.39 7.23
CA THR A 94 -12.10 13.65 5.95
C THR A 94 -11.08 13.40 4.87
N TYR A 95 -11.39 12.48 3.96
CA TYR A 95 -10.61 12.29 2.74
C TYR A 95 -11.42 12.90 1.59
N SER A 96 -10.86 13.94 0.98
CA SER A 96 -11.45 14.59 -0.19
C SER A 96 -10.46 14.57 -1.34
N ILE A 97 -11.00 14.45 -2.55
CA ILE A 97 -10.25 14.61 -3.79
C ILE A 97 -9.67 16.03 -3.81
N ASP A 98 -8.35 16.15 -3.75
CA ASP A 98 -7.63 17.38 -4.02
C ASP A 98 -7.23 17.37 -5.50
N ARG A 99 -8.01 18.05 -6.35
CA ARG A 99 -7.81 18.05 -7.81
C ARG A 99 -6.51 18.77 -8.22
N ASP A 100 -5.95 19.57 -7.32
CA ASP A 100 -4.78 20.40 -7.58
C ASP A 100 -3.46 19.72 -7.17
N ASP A 101 -3.50 18.53 -6.52
CA ASP A 101 -2.29 17.75 -6.23
C ASP A 101 -1.84 16.96 -7.47
N PRO A 102 -0.67 17.24 -8.07
CA PRO A 102 -0.17 16.49 -9.24
C PRO A 102 0.12 15.01 -8.94
N ARG A 103 0.16 14.61 -7.66
CA ARG A 103 0.31 13.21 -7.21
C ARG A 103 -1.04 12.50 -7.08
N PHE A 104 -2.15 13.21 -7.33
CA PHE A 104 -3.49 12.68 -7.22
C PHE A 104 -3.70 11.50 -8.19
N LYS A 105 -4.29 10.42 -7.64
CA LYS A 105 -4.75 9.27 -8.43
C LYS A 105 -6.21 9.04 -8.10
N PHE A 106 -7.08 9.32 -9.08
CA PHE A 106 -8.48 8.96 -9.00
C PHE A 106 -8.61 7.43 -8.96
N LYS A 107 -9.35 6.93 -7.97
CA LYS A 107 -9.67 5.52 -7.77
C LYS A 107 -11.13 5.48 -7.39
N ILE A 108 -11.82 4.43 -7.79
CA ILE A 108 -13.20 4.19 -7.38
C ILE A 108 -13.25 2.85 -6.69
N GLY A 109 -14.33 2.58 -5.96
CA GLY A 109 -14.58 1.24 -5.44
C GLY A 109 -14.59 0.22 -6.58
N ALA A 110 -13.99 -0.93 -6.34
CA ALA A 110 -13.87 -2.00 -7.32
C ALA A 110 -14.79 -3.15 -6.95
N LEU A 111 -15.31 -3.86 -7.97
CA LEU A 111 -16.03 -5.11 -7.75
C LEU A 111 -15.10 -6.12 -7.07
N LYS A 112 -15.54 -6.71 -5.97
CA LYS A 112 -14.74 -7.64 -5.20
C LYS A 112 -14.34 -8.87 -6.02
N VAL A 113 -15.27 -9.40 -6.81
CA VAL A 113 -15.00 -10.52 -7.73
C VAL A 113 -13.91 -10.19 -8.76
N LYS A 114 -13.78 -8.91 -9.17
CA LYS A 114 -12.69 -8.46 -10.05
C LYS A 114 -11.35 -8.58 -9.33
N GLU A 115 -11.26 -8.02 -8.12
CA GLU A 115 -10.03 -8.05 -7.32
C GLU A 115 -9.63 -9.50 -6.98
N LEU A 116 -10.58 -10.35 -6.61
CA LEU A 116 -10.34 -11.77 -6.36
C LEU A 116 -9.89 -12.50 -7.62
N SER A 117 -10.55 -12.27 -8.76
CA SER A 117 -10.13 -12.85 -10.04
C SER A 117 -8.70 -12.46 -10.38
N TYR A 118 -8.36 -11.19 -10.19
CA TYR A 118 -7.02 -10.69 -10.50
C TYR A 118 -5.98 -11.27 -9.54
N ASP A 119 -6.28 -11.39 -8.24
CA ASP A 119 -5.40 -12.04 -7.28
C ASP A 119 -5.18 -13.51 -7.60
N LYS A 120 -6.22 -14.22 -8.04
CA LYS A 120 -6.12 -15.62 -8.46
C LYS A 120 -5.37 -15.79 -9.77
N ALA A 121 -5.56 -14.88 -10.72
CA ALA A 121 -4.78 -14.83 -11.95
C ALA A 121 -3.28 -14.63 -11.65
N ALA A 122 -2.92 -13.75 -10.72
CA ALA A 122 -1.52 -13.58 -10.32
C ALA A 122 -0.98 -14.78 -9.50
N GLU A 123 -1.81 -15.45 -8.69
CA GLU A 123 -1.42 -16.64 -7.93
C GLU A 123 -1.02 -17.81 -8.85
N VAL A 124 -1.77 -18.05 -9.93
CA VAL A 124 -1.47 -19.11 -10.90
C VAL A 124 -0.47 -18.64 -11.95
N GLY A 125 -0.60 -17.39 -12.40
CA GLY A 125 0.22 -16.74 -13.41
C GLY A 125 1.63 -16.39 -12.97
N LYS A 126 2.01 -16.70 -11.72
CA LYS A 126 3.44 -16.76 -11.32
C LYS A 126 4.23 -17.77 -12.17
N PHE A 127 3.55 -18.71 -12.82
CA PHE A 127 4.12 -19.56 -13.85
C PHE A 127 3.64 -19.09 -15.21
N SER A 128 4.58 -18.69 -16.07
CA SER A 128 4.29 -18.03 -17.37
C SER A 128 3.36 -18.80 -18.30
N GLN A 129 3.31 -20.13 -18.19
CA GLN A 129 2.50 -21.04 -19.01
C GLN A 129 1.13 -21.39 -18.40
N VAL A 130 0.82 -20.95 -17.18
CA VAL A 130 -0.42 -21.33 -16.48
C VAL A 130 -1.45 -20.21 -16.54
N THR A 131 -2.55 -20.47 -17.24
CA THR A 131 -3.65 -19.50 -17.44
C THR A 131 -4.97 -19.94 -16.80
N THR A 132 -5.01 -21.13 -16.18
CA THR A 132 -6.23 -21.69 -15.57
C THR A 132 -6.10 -21.82 -14.06
N GLY A 133 -7.18 -21.60 -13.31
CA GLY A 133 -7.15 -21.70 -11.86
C GLY A 133 -8.51 -21.82 -11.18
N LYS A 134 -8.48 -22.01 -9.86
CA LYS A 134 -9.70 -22.08 -9.02
C LYS A 134 -10.07 -20.71 -8.46
N ILE A 135 -11.34 -20.34 -8.56
CA ILE A 135 -11.92 -19.15 -7.92
C ILE A 135 -13.25 -19.50 -7.27
N ASN A 136 -13.44 -19.07 -6.02
CA ASN A 136 -14.73 -19.24 -5.36
C ASN A 136 -15.74 -18.23 -5.91
N LYS A 137 -17.00 -18.65 -6.04
CA LYS A 137 -18.11 -17.73 -6.30
C LYS A 137 -18.28 -16.81 -5.09
N GLU A 138 -17.66 -15.64 -5.14
CA GLU A 138 -18.02 -14.53 -4.26
C GLU A 138 -19.26 -13.82 -4.79
N ASP A 139 -19.83 -12.95 -3.94
CA ASP A 139 -20.95 -12.12 -4.36
C ASP A 139 -20.52 -11.18 -5.49
N LEU A 140 -21.21 -11.32 -6.63
CA LEU A 140 -20.90 -10.60 -7.87
C LEU A 140 -21.26 -9.11 -7.80
N SER A 141 -21.97 -8.70 -6.74
CA SER A 141 -22.44 -7.33 -6.53
C SER A 141 -21.67 -6.58 -5.43
N TRP A 142 -20.72 -7.25 -4.76
CA TRP A 142 -19.93 -6.62 -3.71
C TRP A 142 -18.90 -5.66 -4.28
N ILE A 143 -18.86 -4.46 -3.71
CA ILE A 143 -17.98 -3.37 -4.10
C ILE A 143 -17.12 -3.01 -2.89
N GLU A 144 -15.81 -3.12 -3.04
CA GLU A 144 -14.85 -2.74 -1.99
C GLU A 144 -14.56 -1.24 -2.05
N PHE A 145 -14.42 -0.60 -0.89
CA PHE A 145 -14.01 0.80 -0.81
C PHE A 145 -12.59 1.00 -1.35
N PRO A 146 -12.30 2.08 -2.11
CA PRO A 146 -10.98 2.31 -2.69
C PRO A 146 -9.89 2.51 -1.62
N LYS A 147 -8.71 1.93 -1.88
CA LYS A 147 -7.53 2.10 -1.01
C LYS A 147 -7.05 3.55 -0.97
N VAL A 148 -6.87 4.07 0.24
CA VAL A 148 -6.36 5.42 0.53
C VAL A 148 -4.85 5.52 0.32
N ASN A 149 -4.34 6.76 0.18
CA ASN A 149 -2.91 7.03 0.13
C ASN A 149 -2.24 6.72 1.48
N SER A 150 -1.10 6.01 1.47
CA SER A 150 -0.33 5.64 2.66
C SER A 150 0.09 6.83 3.52
N GLU A 151 0.50 7.96 2.92
CA GLU A 151 0.90 9.18 3.65
C GLU A 151 -0.28 9.75 4.46
N PHE A 152 -1.45 9.86 3.82
CA PHE A 152 -2.68 10.27 4.49
C PHE A 152 -3.07 9.27 5.60
N TYR A 153 -3.01 7.98 5.28
CA TYR A 153 -3.35 6.90 6.20
C TYR A 153 -2.46 6.90 7.45
N PHE A 154 -1.14 7.05 7.30
CA PHE A 154 -0.21 7.09 8.44
C PHE A 154 -0.43 8.30 9.33
N LYS A 155 -0.63 9.47 8.73
CA LYS A 155 -0.95 10.70 9.48
C LYS A 155 -2.22 10.50 10.30
N LYS A 156 -3.29 10.01 9.67
CA LYS A 156 -4.57 9.80 10.37
C LYS A 156 -4.52 8.67 11.39
N SER A 157 -3.71 7.64 11.16
CA SER A 157 -3.44 6.59 12.15
C SER A 157 -2.74 7.15 13.38
N ARG A 158 -1.78 8.05 13.21
CA ARG A 158 -1.11 8.76 14.31
C ARG A 158 -2.12 9.62 15.09
N ASP A 159 -2.88 10.47 14.39
CA ASP A 159 -3.90 11.33 15.00
C ASP A 159 -4.90 10.49 15.83
N TYR A 160 -5.36 9.38 15.27
CA TYR A 160 -6.30 8.46 15.92
C TYR A 160 -5.72 7.79 17.17
N ARG A 161 -4.44 7.40 17.17
CA ARG A 161 -3.78 6.78 18.34
C ARG A 161 -3.46 7.77 19.45
N ARG A 162 -3.55 9.07 19.17
CA ARG A 162 -3.43 10.14 20.16
C ARG A 162 -4.79 10.65 20.64
N PHE A 163 -5.86 10.28 19.94
CA PHE A 163 -7.22 10.60 20.36
C PHE A 163 -7.61 9.77 21.58
N GLU A 164 -8.12 10.46 22.61
CA GLU A 164 -8.59 9.83 23.84
C GLU A 164 -9.98 9.23 23.59
N LYS A 165 -10.05 7.90 23.71
CA LYS A 165 -11.27 7.12 23.54
C LYS A 165 -11.90 6.86 24.90
N ASP A 166 -13.23 6.86 24.93
CA ASP A 166 -14.01 6.40 26.07
C ASP A 166 -15.12 5.45 25.64
N ASP A 167 -15.82 4.89 26.64
CA ASP A 167 -16.88 3.90 26.43
C ASP A 167 -18.15 4.48 25.77
N LYS A 168 -18.27 5.82 25.63
CA LYS A 168 -19.44 6.52 25.10
C LYS A 168 -19.11 7.31 23.84
N LEU A 169 -18.29 6.72 22.96
CA LEU A 169 -17.96 7.31 21.68
C LEU A 169 -19.18 7.37 20.77
N LYS A 170 -19.54 8.57 20.29
CA LYS A 170 -20.45 8.72 19.15
C LYS A 170 -19.66 8.56 17.87
N THR A 171 -20.17 7.75 16.96
CA THR A 171 -19.46 7.38 15.75
C THR A 171 -20.30 7.66 14.51
N LYS A 172 -19.73 8.31 13.50
CA LYS A 172 -20.40 8.60 12.23
C LYS A 172 -19.45 8.41 11.06
N ILE A 173 -19.92 7.70 10.04
CA ILE A 173 -19.26 7.57 8.74
C ILE A 173 -20.17 8.17 7.68
N THR A 174 -19.60 8.96 6.78
CA THR A 174 -20.28 9.47 5.60
C THR A 174 -19.58 8.96 4.36
N LEU A 175 -20.30 8.31 3.46
CA LEU A 175 -19.78 7.71 2.22
C LEU A 175 -20.48 8.35 1.03
N LYS A 176 -19.71 8.69 -0.02
CA LYS A 176 -20.27 9.08 -1.32
C LYS A 176 -20.17 7.93 -2.30
N SER A 177 -21.24 7.72 -3.05
CA SER A 177 -21.33 6.68 -4.07
C SER A 177 -21.83 7.27 -5.38
N LYS A 178 -21.36 6.70 -6.48
CA LYS A 178 -21.87 6.96 -7.83
C LYS A 178 -22.63 5.74 -8.33
N ILE A 179 -23.61 5.97 -9.18
CA ILE A 179 -24.34 4.93 -9.90
C ILE A 179 -24.54 5.33 -11.35
N LYS A 180 -24.44 4.34 -12.24
CA LYS A 180 -24.83 4.44 -13.63
C LYS A 180 -25.63 3.20 -14.04
N LEU A 181 -26.80 3.41 -14.62
CA LEU A 181 -27.51 2.39 -15.38
C LEU A 181 -27.06 2.49 -16.84
N TYR A 182 -26.44 1.44 -17.37
CA TYR A 182 -26.02 1.42 -18.77
C TYR A 182 -27.21 1.19 -19.69
N SER A 183 -27.17 1.79 -20.88
CA SER A 183 -28.14 1.49 -21.93
C SER A 183 -28.15 0.01 -22.28
N ASN A 184 -29.37 -0.53 -22.32
CA ASN A 184 -29.66 -1.79 -22.98
C ASN A 184 -31.00 -1.66 -23.72
N LEU A 185 -31.36 -2.68 -24.50
CA LEU A 185 -32.54 -2.63 -25.38
C LEU A 185 -33.87 -2.83 -24.62
N VAL A 186 -33.83 -3.15 -23.33
CA VAL A 186 -34.98 -3.65 -22.55
C VAL A 186 -35.40 -2.70 -21.41
N TYR A 187 -34.42 -2.09 -20.73
CA TYR A 187 -34.63 -1.34 -19.48
C TYR A 187 -34.20 0.11 -19.63
N ASP A 188 -35.16 1.03 -19.49
CA ASP A 188 -34.89 2.48 -19.57
C ASP A 188 -34.67 3.13 -18.18
N SER A 189 -35.09 2.46 -17.11
CA SER A 189 -34.97 2.98 -15.74
C SER A 189 -35.08 1.91 -14.66
N ILE A 190 -34.60 2.23 -13.46
CA ILE A 190 -34.76 1.45 -12.22
C ILE A 190 -35.16 2.37 -11.07
N LYS A 191 -35.74 1.83 -9.98
CA LYS A 191 -36.17 2.62 -8.82
C LYS A 191 -35.78 1.99 -7.49
N ASP A 192 -35.69 2.82 -6.47
CA ASP A 192 -35.61 2.41 -5.05
C ASP A 192 -34.49 1.39 -4.76
N LEU A 193 -33.23 1.81 -4.96
CA LEU A 193 -32.08 0.95 -4.69
C LEU A 193 -32.01 0.58 -3.21
N GLU A 194 -31.90 -0.70 -2.92
CA GLU A 194 -31.60 -1.25 -1.60
C GLU A 194 -30.12 -1.64 -1.55
N ILE A 195 -29.35 -0.94 -0.72
CA ILE A 195 -27.90 -1.12 -0.61
C ILE A 195 -27.55 -1.53 0.81
N ASP A 196 -26.86 -2.66 0.95
CA ASP A 196 -26.35 -3.14 2.23
C ASP A 196 -24.86 -2.78 2.36
N TYR A 197 -24.44 -2.41 3.56
CA TYR A 197 -23.05 -2.06 3.90
C TYR A 197 -22.50 -3.03 4.92
N PHE A 198 -21.29 -3.52 4.69
CA PHE A 198 -20.65 -4.55 5.50
C PHE A 198 -19.24 -4.16 5.92
N TYR A 199 -18.77 -4.79 6.99
CA TYR A 199 -17.37 -4.82 7.38
C TYR A 199 -16.96 -6.24 7.76
N TYR A 200 -15.68 -6.56 7.67
CA TYR A 200 -15.18 -7.85 8.12
C TYR A 200 -14.94 -7.84 9.64
N SER A 201 -15.66 -8.64 10.42
CA SER A 201 -15.41 -8.79 11.85
C SER A 201 -14.38 -9.88 12.06
N TYR A 202 -13.20 -9.52 12.58
CA TYR A 202 -12.13 -10.48 12.88
C TYR A 202 -12.45 -11.34 14.10
N SER A 203 -13.24 -10.81 15.04
CA SER A 203 -13.72 -11.58 16.18
C SER A 203 -14.71 -12.67 15.79
N GLN A 204 -15.47 -12.48 14.70
CA GLN A 204 -16.47 -13.44 14.20
C GLN A 204 -16.02 -14.19 12.93
N GLU A 205 -14.87 -13.85 12.39
CA GLU A 205 -14.32 -14.38 11.12
C GLU A 205 -15.31 -14.33 9.95
N ARG A 206 -16.11 -13.25 9.85
CA ARG A 206 -17.12 -13.08 8.80
C ARG A 206 -17.46 -11.62 8.53
N TYR A 207 -18.07 -11.36 7.38
CA TYR A 207 -18.67 -10.07 7.09
C TYR A 207 -19.95 -9.85 7.90
N VAL A 208 -20.05 -8.70 8.56
CA VAL A 208 -21.18 -8.28 9.39
C VAL A 208 -21.81 -7.03 8.78
N ARG A 209 -23.13 -7.03 8.67
CA ARG A 209 -23.89 -5.90 8.12
C ARG A 209 -23.91 -4.73 9.10
N LEU A 210 -23.48 -3.56 8.64
CA LEU A 210 -23.51 -2.28 9.36
C LEU A 210 -24.86 -1.58 9.20
N LYS A 211 -25.34 -1.47 7.96
CA LYS A 211 -26.53 -0.69 7.62
C LYS A 211 -27.15 -1.21 6.33
N SER A 212 -28.47 -1.10 6.22
CA SER A 212 -29.19 -1.21 4.96
C SER A 212 -29.82 0.15 4.65
N GLN A 213 -29.66 0.65 3.44
CA GLN A 213 -30.16 1.96 3.01
C GLN A 213 -30.99 1.80 1.75
N VAL A 214 -32.22 2.32 1.79
CA VAL A 214 -33.06 2.46 0.59
C VAL A 214 -32.91 3.87 0.05
N VAL A 215 -32.49 4.00 -1.20
CA VAL A 215 -32.35 5.28 -1.91
C VAL A 215 -33.58 5.48 -2.79
N LYS A 216 -34.60 6.15 -2.25
CA LYS A 216 -35.91 6.34 -2.89
C LYS A 216 -35.87 7.38 -4.01
N ARG A 217 -35.51 6.96 -5.22
CA ARG A 217 -35.54 7.76 -6.45
C ARG A 217 -35.56 6.86 -7.68
N SER A 218 -35.76 7.47 -8.85
CA SER A 218 -35.68 6.81 -10.15
C SER A 218 -34.35 7.14 -10.81
N PHE A 219 -33.71 6.12 -11.37
CA PHE A 219 -32.45 6.24 -12.11
C PHE A 219 -32.71 5.91 -13.56
N SER A 220 -32.31 6.79 -14.45
CA SER A 220 -32.49 6.64 -15.89
C SER A 220 -31.22 6.12 -16.54
N VAL A 221 -31.39 5.44 -17.68
CA VAL A 221 -30.28 4.99 -18.53
C VAL A 221 -29.32 6.12 -18.87
N ASP A 222 -28.03 5.78 -18.92
CA ASP A 222 -26.89 6.61 -19.30
C ASP A 222 -26.72 7.92 -18.50
N THR A 223 -27.43 8.03 -17.38
CA THR A 223 -27.28 9.15 -16.43
C THR A 223 -26.36 8.71 -15.29
N LEU A 224 -25.30 9.50 -15.05
CA LEU A 224 -24.44 9.31 -13.89
C LEU A 224 -25.02 10.10 -12.72
N GLU A 225 -25.36 9.40 -11.64
CA GLU A 225 -25.93 10.01 -10.44
C GLU A 225 -25.07 9.74 -9.21
N GLU A 226 -25.05 10.69 -8.28
CA GLU A 226 -24.34 10.57 -7.00
C GLU A 226 -25.32 10.54 -5.84
N PHE A 227 -24.91 9.94 -4.74
CA PHE A 227 -25.60 9.99 -3.46
C PHE A 227 -24.67 9.80 -2.29
N GLU A 228 -25.17 10.20 -1.13
CA GLU A 228 -24.45 10.13 0.13
C GLU A 228 -25.22 9.25 1.11
N VAL A 229 -24.48 8.44 1.88
CA VAL A 229 -25.03 7.60 2.93
C VAL A 229 -24.28 7.87 4.22
N GLU A 230 -25.05 8.08 5.29
CA GLU A 230 -24.52 8.23 6.64
C GLU A 230 -24.75 6.93 7.44
N ILE A 231 -23.70 6.43 8.09
CA ILE A 231 -23.75 5.27 9.00
C ILE A 231 -23.39 5.79 10.39
N THR A 232 -24.33 5.75 11.33
CA THR A 232 -24.14 6.15 12.73
C THR A 232 -24.01 4.92 13.63
N ASP A 233 -23.41 5.09 14.81
CA ASP A 233 -23.32 4.08 15.87
C ASP A 233 -22.71 2.73 15.41
N PHE A 234 -21.66 2.81 14.59
CA PHE A 234 -20.94 1.63 14.10
C PHE A 234 -19.99 1.06 15.17
N PRO A 235 -19.69 -0.25 15.15
CA PRO A 235 -18.78 -0.86 16.12
C PRO A 235 -17.36 -0.35 15.96
N LEU A 236 -16.69 -0.03 17.07
CA LEU A 236 -15.31 0.47 17.05
C LEU A 236 -14.33 -0.51 16.38
N GLU A 237 -14.61 -1.82 16.40
CA GLU A 237 -13.86 -2.85 15.66
C GLU A 237 -13.63 -2.46 14.19
N LEU A 238 -14.63 -1.86 13.52
CA LEU A 238 -14.50 -1.38 12.13
C LEU A 238 -13.32 -0.41 11.95
N VAL A 239 -13.08 0.45 12.94
CA VAL A 239 -12.04 1.49 12.84
C VAL A 239 -10.74 1.01 13.48
N ASP A 240 -10.81 0.32 14.60
CA ASP A 240 -9.66 -0.14 15.39
C ASP A 240 -8.94 -1.34 14.77
N ASP A 241 -9.69 -2.36 14.35
CA ASP A 241 -9.15 -3.64 13.90
C ASP A 241 -9.05 -3.72 12.39
N ASN A 242 -9.96 -3.05 11.65
CA ASN A 242 -9.93 -3.03 10.19
C ASN A 242 -9.20 -1.80 9.67
N TYR A 243 -9.78 -0.61 9.85
CA TYR A 243 -9.27 0.58 9.18
C TYR A 243 -7.85 0.92 9.61
N PHE A 244 -7.59 1.28 10.87
CA PHE A 244 -6.27 1.76 11.31
C PHE A 244 -5.23 0.66 11.63
N ARG A 245 -5.64 -0.61 11.64
CA ARG A 245 -4.70 -1.73 11.84
C ARG A 245 -4.36 -2.45 10.55
N ARG A 246 -5.31 -2.58 9.61
CA ARG A 246 -5.15 -3.40 8.40
C ARG A 246 -5.35 -2.62 7.10
N GLY A 247 -5.85 -1.38 7.16
CA GLY A 247 -6.19 -0.60 5.98
C GLY A 247 -7.42 -1.13 5.25
N GLU A 248 -8.25 -1.93 5.92
CA GLU A 248 -9.50 -2.50 5.40
C GLU A 248 -10.68 -1.64 5.82
N PHE A 249 -11.69 -1.53 4.97
CA PHE A 249 -12.83 -0.65 5.24
C PHE A 249 -14.17 -1.31 4.86
N ILE A 250 -15.11 -0.52 4.37
CA ILE A 250 -16.49 -0.95 4.11
C ILE A 250 -16.62 -1.60 2.74
N ILE A 251 -17.52 -2.58 2.65
CA ILE A 251 -18.01 -3.15 1.40
C ILE A 251 -19.48 -2.75 1.24
N SER A 252 -19.92 -2.42 0.03
CA SER A 252 -21.34 -2.28 -0.29
C SER A 252 -21.83 -3.40 -1.22
N GLU A 253 -23.09 -3.76 -1.08
CA GLU A 253 -23.81 -4.71 -1.94
C GLU A 253 -25.06 -4.03 -2.49
N LEU A 254 -25.26 -4.07 -3.81
CA LEU A 254 -26.56 -3.74 -4.40
C LEU A 254 -27.48 -4.93 -4.26
N ARG A 255 -28.28 -4.94 -3.19
CA ARG A 255 -29.11 -6.08 -2.83
C ARG A 255 -30.34 -6.21 -3.73
N ASP A 256 -31.02 -5.09 -3.97
CA ASP A 256 -32.26 -5.11 -4.75
C ASP A 256 -32.62 -3.74 -5.32
N PHE A 257 -33.53 -3.72 -6.29
CA PHE A 257 -34.17 -2.52 -6.81
C PHE A 257 -35.44 -2.90 -7.58
N TYR A 258 -36.34 -1.94 -7.76
CA TYR A 258 -37.56 -2.13 -8.54
C TYR A 258 -37.29 -1.91 -10.04
N ILE A 259 -37.80 -2.81 -10.87
CA ILE A 259 -37.72 -2.78 -12.33
C ILE A 259 -39.10 -2.39 -12.88
N PRO A 260 -39.33 -1.13 -13.28
CA PRO A 260 -40.64 -0.66 -13.75
C PRO A 260 -41.18 -1.43 -14.95
N LYS A 261 -40.30 -1.91 -15.85
CA LYS A 261 -40.66 -2.62 -17.08
C LYS A 261 -41.49 -3.89 -16.82
N HIS A 262 -41.11 -4.67 -15.81
CA HIS A 262 -41.77 -5.95 -15.49
C HIS A 262 -42.63 -5.88 -14.21
N GLY A 263 -42.57 -4.77 -13.48
CA GLY A 263 -43.35 -4.60 -12.25
C GLY A 263 -42.89 -5.48 -11.08
N LEU A 264 -41.61 -5.84 -11.06
CA LEU A 264 -41.00 -6.76 -10.08
C LEU A 264 -39.67 -6.22 -9.54
N LYS A 265 -39.14 -6.90 -8.53
CA LYS A 265 -37.82 -6.61 -7.96
C LYS A 265 -36.72 -7.36 -8.70
N TYR A 266 -35.53 -6.79 -8.76
CA TYR A 266 -34.35 -7.42 -9.35
C TYR A 266 -34.06 -8.80 -8.75
N SER A 267 -34.23 -8.95 -7.45
CA SER A 267 -34.05 -10.24 -6.78
C SER A 267 -34.99 -11.34 -7.29
N ASP A 268 -36.20 -11.01 -7.75
CA ASP A 268 -37.14 -11.96 -8.32
C ASP A 268 -36.78 -12.34 -9.76
N LEU A 269 -36.34 -11.37 -10.58
CA LEU A 269 -35.77 -11.63 -11.90
C LEU A 269 -34.55 -12.57 -11.80
N MET A 270 -33.63 -12.26 -10.89
CA MET A 270 -32.42 -13.04 -10.72
C MET A 270 -32.65 -14.46 -10.23
N LYS A 271 -33.76 -14.76 -9.53
CA LYS A 271 -34.11 -16.15 -9.19
C LYS A 271 -34.39 -16.98 -10.44
N SER A 272 -35.10 -16.38 -11.42
CA SER A 272 -35.41 -17.03 -12.69
C SER A 272 -34.13 -17.22 -13.51
N VAL A 273 -33.35 -16.16 -13.72
CA VAL A 273 -32.09 -16.21 -14.47
C VAL A 273 -31.10 -17.22 -13.88
N ASN A 274 -30.85 -17.19 -12.56
CA ASN A 274 -29.93 -18.15 -11.91
C ASN A 274 -30.43 -19.60 -11.97
N SER A 275 -31.71 -19.83 -12.24
CA SER A 275 -32.26 -21.19 -12.38
C SER A 275 -32.00 -21.80 -13.76
N ASN A 276 -31.61 -21.00 -14.76
CA ASN A 276 -31.38 -21.42 -16.14
C ASN A 276 -29.96 -21.13 -16.63
N CYS A 277 -29.30 -20.12 -16.07
CA CYS A 277 -28.03 -19.61 -16.57
C CYS A 277 -26.81 -19.92 -15.70
N LEU A 278 -25.66 -20.02 -16.36
CA LEU A 278 -24.33 -19.97 -15.79
C LEU A 278 -23.87 -18.49 -15.70
N PRO A 279 -23.47 -17.98 -14.53
CA PRO A 279 -22.78 -16.70 -14.43
C PRO A 279 -21.36 -16.77 -14.99
N VAL A 280 -21.07 -15.91 -15.96
CA VAL A 280 -19.75 -15.71 -16.57
C VAL A 280 -19.28 -14.28 -16.32
N PHE A 281 -18.31 -14.13 -15.43
CA PHE A 281 -17.66 -12.85 -15.14
C PHE A 281 -16.57 -12.56 -16.18
N ILE A 282 -16.63 -11.40 -16.81
CA ILE A 282 -15.69 -10.96 -17.84
C ILE A 282 -15.03 -9.67 -17.36
N SER A 283 -13.69 -9.65 -17.35
CA SER A 283 -12.93 -8.45 -17.03
C SER A 283 -11.79 -8.28 -18.04
N ASP A 284 -11.81 -7.14 -18.73
CA ASP A 284 -10.76 -6.70 -19.62
C ASP A 284 -10.50 -5.18 -19.40
N PRO A 285 -9.50 -4.58 -20.07
CA PRO A 285 -9.19 -3.16 -19.90
C PRO A 285 -10.33 -2.18 -20.26
N LEU A 286 -11.33 -2.59 -21.06
CA LEU A 286 -12.46 -1.76 -21.45
C LEU A 286 -13.71 -1.99 -20.59
N LYS A 287 -13.98 -3.23 -20.19
CA LYS A 287 -15.23 -3.60 -19.52
C LYS A 287 -15.00 -4.59 -18.38
N THR A 288 -15.82 -4.44 -17.36
CA THR A 288 -16.00 -5.44 -16.31
C THR A 288 -17.50 -5.67 -16.15
N ASN A 289 -17.98 -6.86 -16.44
CA ASN A 289 -19.39 -7.22 -16.29
C ASN A 289 -19.59 -8.71 -16.05
N THR A 290 -20.79 -9.06 -15.58
CA THR A 290 -21.24 -10.45 -15.48
C THR A 290 -22.30 -10.68 -16.55
N LYS A 291 -22.12 -11.72 -17.35
CA LYS A 291 -23.12 -12.24 -18.29
C LYS A 291 -23.69 -13.55 -17.75
N TYR A 292 -24.96 -13.82 -18.05
CA TYR A 292 -25.65 -15.02 -17.60
C TYR A 292 -26.01 -15.82 -18.84
N VAL A 293 -25.35 -16.96 -19.03
CA VAL A 293 -25.46 -17.77 -20.26
C VAL A 293 -26.32 -18.99 -20.00
N ALA A 294 -27.36 -19.20 -20.82
CA ALA A 294 -28.24 -20.35 -20.72
C ALA A 294 -27.45 -21.66 -20.91
N VAL A 295 -27.60 -22.59 -19.96
CA VAL A 295 -26.93 -23.89 -20.01
C VAL A 295 -27.94 -25.01 -19.77
N GLY A 296 -27.87 -26.08 -20.58
CA GLY A 296 -28.74 -27.24 -20.40
C GLY A 296 -28.41 -28.05 -19.15
N GLU A 297 -29.30 -29.00 -18.79
CA GLU A 297 -29.12 -29.85 -17.59
C GLU A 297 -27.81 -30.66 -17.58
N LYS A 298 -27.34 -31.06 -18.76
CA LYS A 298 -26.08 -31.79 -18.95
C LYS A 298 -24.83 -30.90 -18.90
N GLY A 299 -25.03 -29.57 -18.83
CA GLY A 299 -23.99 -28.57 -18.92
C GLY A 299 -23.45 -28.35 -20.34
N GLU A 300 -22.72 -27.26 -20.50
CA GLU A 300 -22.10 -26.81 -21.75
C GLU A 300 -20.57 -26.77 -21.62
N GLY A 301 -19.85 -27.10 -22.69
CA GLY A 301 -18.40 -26.94 -22.74
C GLY A 301 -17.98 -25.49 -22.92
N ILE A 302 -16.74 -25.13 -22.55
CA ILE A 302 -16.23 -23.75 -22.62
C ILE A 302 -16.34 -23.15 -24.02
N ALA A 303 -16.08 -23.93 -25.08
CA ALA A 303 -16.17 -23.46 -26.47
C ALA A 303 -17.61 -23.06 -26.85
N SER A 304 -18.61 -23.80 -26.35
CA SER A 304 -20.03 -23.48 -26.56
C SER A 304 -20.40 -22.15 -25.89
N ILE A 305 -19.94 -21.96 -24.65
CA ILE A 305 -20.14 -20.72 -23.88
C ILE A 305 -19.46 -19.53 -24.57
N LEU A 306 -18.20 -19.67 -24.99
CA LEU A 306 -17.48 -18.61 -25.71
C LEU A 306 -18.14 -18.26 -27.03
N ASN A 307 -18.66 -19.23 -27.78
CA ASN A 307 -19.36 -18.98 -29.03
C ASN A 307 -20.69 -18.23 -28.85
N ILE A 308 -21.37 -18.44 -27.71
CA ILE A 308 -22.59 -17.69 -27.36
C ILE A 308 -22.24 -16.23 -27.00
N LEU A 309 -21.16 -16.03 -26.23
CA LEU A 309 -20.76 -14.70 -25.72
C LEU A 309 -20.05 -13.85 -26.78
N PHE A 310 -19.23 -14.47 -27.63
CA PHE A 310 -18.32 -13.80 -28.57
C PHE A 310 -18.40 -14.44 -29.96
N PRO A 311 -19.56 -14.42 -30.64
CA PRO A 311 -19.72 -15.10 -31.93
C PRO A 311 -18.69 -14.60 -32.94
N ASN A 312 -17.81 -15.52 -33.40
CA ASN A 312 -16.68 -15.26 -34.31
C ASN A 312 -15.58 -14.31 -33.78
N ASN A 313 -15.62 -13.92 -32.51
CA ASN A 313 -14.68 -12.96 -31.91
C ASN A 313 -13.82 -13.61 -30.80
N TYR A 314 -13.50 -14.90 -30.94
CA TYR A 314 -12.56 -15.57 -30.04
C TYR A 314 -11.71 -16.57 -30.82
N PHE A 315 -10.51 -16.84 -30.31
CA PHE A 315 -9.60 -17.83 -30.85
C PHE A 315 -9.02 -18.68 -29.72
N VAL A 316 -9.12 -20.00 -29.88
CA VAL A 316 -8.57 -21.00 -28.95
C VAL A 316 -7.58 -21.87 -29.73
N GLN A 317 -6.39 -22.04 -29.16
CA GLN A 317 -5.34 -22.89 -29.71
C GLN A 317 -4.71 -23.68 -28.56
N ASP A 318 -4.40 -24.96 -28.79
CA ASP A 318 -3.67 -25.80 -27.82
C ASP A 318 -4.26 -25.81 -26.39
N ASN A 319 -5.60 -25.79 -26.29
CA ASN A 319 -6.34 -25.65 -25.02
C ASN A 319 -5.98 -24.38 -24.24
N GLU A 320 -5.79 -23.26 -24.94
CA GLU A 320 -5.61 -21.93 -24.37
C GLU A 320 -6.45 -20.90 -25.16
N ILE A 321 -7.06 -19.93 -24.46
CA ILE A 321 -7.67 -18.78 -25.11
C ILE A 321 -6.54 -17.85 -25.56
N VAL A 322 -6.34 -17.75 -26.87
CA VAL A 322 -5.32 -16.88 -27.47
C VAL A 322 -5.86 -15.47 -27.65
N GLN A 323 -7.15 -15.32 -27.94
CA GLN A 323 -7.77 -14.02 -28.17
C GLN A 323 -9.27 -14.04 -27.85
N ILE A 324 -9.76 -12.94 -27.26
CA ILE A 324 -11.19 -12.57 -27.21
C ILE A 324 -11.30 -11.11 -27.62
N ASP A 325 -12.28 -10.80 -28.49
CA ASP A 325 -12.46 -9.48 -29.09
C ASP A 325 -11.12 -8.97 -29.66
N GLN A 326 -10.64 -7.83 -29.15
CA GLN A 326 -9.39 -7.17 -29.58
C GLN A 326 -8.17 -7.52 -28.73
N PHE A 327 -8.33 -8.32 -27.67
CA PHE A 327 -7.28 -8.62 -26.70
C PHE A 327 -6.70 -10.00 -26.94
N SER A 328 -5.44 -10.03 -27.37
CA SER A 328 -4.68 -11.26 -27.61
C SER A 328 -3.58 -11.46 -26.57
N ASN A 329 -3.26 -12.73 -26.28
CA ASN A 329 -2.13 -13.08 -25.43
C ASN A 329 -0.84 -12.66 -26.12
N ASN A 330 -0.16 -11.67 -25.56
CA ASN A 330 1.08 -11.09 -26.11
C ASN A 330 2.15 -10.84 -25.03
N LEU A 331 1.89 -11.28 -23.79
CA LEU A 331 2.88 -11.29 -22.72
C LEU A 331 3.92 -12.38 -22.99
N GLY A 332 5.20 -12.02 -23.02
CA GLY A 332 6.32 -12.95 -23.20
C GLY A 332 6.46 -13.95 -22.05
N ASP A 333 7.42 -14.86 -22.19
CA ASP A 333 7.84 -15.74 -21.10
C ASP A 333 8.65 -14.95 -20.07
N PHE A 334 8.51 -15.34 -18.80
CA PHE A 334 9.16 -14.72 -17.64
C PHE A 334 9.41 -15.78 -16.56
N GLU A 335 10.35 -15.52 -15.67
CA GLU A 335 10.63 -16.37 -14.51
C GLU A 335 9.92 -15.86 -13.25
N GLU A 336 9.89 -14.55 -13.05
CA GLU A 336 9.22 -13.91 -11.91
C GLU A 336 8.24 -12.81 -12.35
N LEU A 337 7.13 -12.63 -11.61
CA LEU A 337 6.20 -11.54 -11.91
C LEU A 337 6.84 -10.15 -11.73
N SER A 338 7.89 -10.01 -10.90
CA SER A 338 8.59 -8.73 -10.71
C SER A 338 9.14 -8.13 -12.01
N GLU A 339 9.48 -8.97 -13.00
CA GLU A 339 10.00 -8.57 -14.31
C GLU A 339 8.95 -7.81 -15.16
N LEU A 340 7.67 -8.07 -14.89
CA LEU A 340 6.56 -7.59 -15.71
C LEU A 340 6.02 -6.20 -15.31
N LYS A 341 6.65 -5.52 -14.33
CA LYS A 341 6.17 -4.23 -13.80
C LYS A 341 6.01 -3.14 -14.85
N MET A 342 6.78 -3.22 -15.93
CA MET A 342 6.78 -2.24 -17.01
C MET A 342 5.87 -2.64 -18.19
N GLU A 343 5.32 -3.86 -18.19
CA GLU A 343 4.47 -4.38 -19.26
C GLU A 343 3.02 -3.93 -19.07
N ASP A 344 2.73 -2.68 -19.43
CA ASP A 344 1.40 -2.07 -19.28
C ASP A 344 0.46 -2.29 -20.49
N LYS A 345 0.98 -2.86 -21.58
CA LYS A 345 0.22 -3.16 -22.81
C LYS A 345 0.18 -4.64 -23.14
N ALA A 346 1.20 -5.39 -22.73
CA ALA A 346 1.25 -6.83 -22.93
C ALA A 346 0.49 -7.54 -21.81
N GLY A 347 -0.31 -8.56 -22.14
CA GLY A 347 -1.14 -9.29 -21.19
C GLY A 347 -1.54 -10.69 -21.67
N LYS A 348 -2.30 -11.38 -20.82
CA LYS A 348 -2.78 -12.75 -21.03
C LYS A 348 -4.20 -12.92 -20.48
N TRP A 349 -4.98 -13.80 -21.12
CA TRP A 349 -6.27 -14.26 -20.64
C TRP A 349 -6.10 -15.37 -19.60
N PHE A 350 -6.88 -15.25 -18.51
CA PHE A 350 -6.99 -16.25 -17.45
C PHE A 350 -8.42 -16.78 -17.38
N ILE A 351 -8.54 -18.10 -17.25
CA ILE A 351 -9.82 -18.79 -17.08
C ILE A 351 -9.88 -19.38 -15.68
N LEU A 352 -10.75 -18.83 -14.84
CA LEU A 352 -10.92 -19.26 -13.47
C LEU A 352 -12.30 -19.87 -13.26
N THR A 353 -12.39 -20.97 -12.51
CA THR A 353 -13.65 -21.67 -12.23
C THR A 353 -13.75 -22.10 -10.78
N ASP A 354 -14.95 -22.31 -10.28
CA ASP A 354 -15.23 -22.86 -8.95
C ASP A 354 -14.91 -24.36 -8.81
N THR A 355 -14.51 -25.01 -9.90
CA THR A 355 -14.21 -26.45 -9.93
C THR A 355 -12.71 -26.73 -9.86
N GLU A 356 -12.34 -27.87 -9.26
CA GLU A 356 -10.94 -28.32 -9.17
C GLU A 356 -10.46 -29.09 -10.40
N ASN A 357 -11.22 -29.07 -11.51
CA ASN A 357 -10.87 -29.85 -12.68
C ASN A 357 -9.61 -29.29 -13.37
N THR A 358 -8.60 -30.13 -13.55
CA THR A 358 -7.31 -29.74 -14.12
C THR A 358 -7.37 -29.39 -15.60
N ASN A 359 -8.40 -29.83 -16.32
CA ASN A 359 -8.63 -29.41 -17.71
C ASN A 359 -10.01 -28.72 -17.85
N VAL A 360 -9.98 -27.39 -17.92
CA VAL A 360 -11.16 -26.54 -18.07
C VAL A 360 -11.88 -26.80 -19.41
N TYR A 361 -11.16 -27.21 -20.45
CA TYR A 361 -11.71 -27.42 -21.79
C TYR A 361 -12.54 -28.70 -21.93
N ASP A 362 -12.27 -29.69 -21.09
CA ASP A 362 -13.03 -30.95 -21.04
C ASP A 362 -14.25 -30.86 -20.10
N TYR A 363 -14.32 -29.80 -19.27
CA TYR A 363 -15.36 -29.64 -18.27
C TYR A 363 -16.69 -29.18 -18.90
N ARG A 364 -17.80 -29.67 -18.32
CA ARG A 364 -19.16 -29.22 -18.67
C ARG A 364 -19.74 -28.38 -17.54
N PHE A 365 -19.88 -27.08 -17.81
CA PHE A 365 -20.39 -26.11 -16.87
C PHE A 365 -21.90 -26.18 -16.77
N LYS A 366 -22.38 -26.24 -15.52
CA LYS A 366 -23.80 -26.22 -15.17
C LYS A 366 -24.15 -24.85 -14.57
N LYS A 367 -25.44 -24.54 -14.46
CA LYS A 367 -25.97 -23.31 -13.85
C LYS A 367 -25.48 -23.01 -12.42
N THR A 368 -25.09 -24.04 -11.67
CA THR A 368 -24.54 -23.88 -10.32
C THR A 368 -23.07 -23.45 -10.30
N ASN A 369 -22.37 -23.58 -11.43
CA ASN A 369 -20.96 -23.24 -11.53
C ASN A 369 -20.74 -21.73 -11.64
N PHE A 370 -19.47 -21.33 -11.60
CA PHE A 370 -19.03 -19.98 -11.89
C PHE A 370 -17.81 -20.01 -12.81
N LEU A 371 -17.81 -19.11 -13.78
CA LEU A 371 -16.72 -18.95 -14.74
C LEU A 371 -16.26 -17.49 -14.73
N SER A 372 -14.95 -17.28 -14.68
CA SER A 372 -14.33 -15.98 -14.81
C SER A 372 -13.33 -16.00 -15.96
N LEU A 373 -13.47 -15.04 -16.86
CA LEU A 373 -12.56 -14.74 -17.96
C LEU A 373 -11.93 -13.39 -17.65
N SER A 374 -10.62 -13.33 -17.43
CA SER A 374 -9.96 -12.09 -17.03
C SER A 374 -8.67 -11.88 -17.82
N TYR A 375 -8.59 -10.76 -18.53
CA TYR A 375 -7.38 -10.32 -19.21
C TYR A 375 -6.60 -9.39 -18.29
N LEU A 376 -5.35 -9.75 -17.98
CA LEU A 376 -4.47 -8.93 -17.16
C LEU A 376 -3.21 -8.60 -17.93
N THR A 377 -2.79 -7.34 -17.84
CA THR A 377 -1.47 -6.90 -18.28
C THR A 377 -0.38 -7.38 -17.32
N GLY A 378 0.87 -7.44 -17.79
CA GLY A 378 2.01 -7.81 -16.93
C GLY A 378 2.17 -6.89 -15.71
N LYS A 379 1.88 -5.60 -15.89
CA LYS A 379 1.84 -4.61 -14.80
C LYS A 379 0.72 -4.89 -13.79
N GLU A 380 -0.46 -5.30 -14.25
CA GLU A 380 -1.56 -5.67 -13.35
C GLU A 380 -1.24 -6.94 -12.57
N LEU A 381 -0.68 -7.96 -13.23
CA LEU A 381 -0.24 -9.21 -12.59
C LEU A 381 0.81 -8.95 -11.50
N SER A 382 1.87 -8.23 -11.84
CA SER A 382 2.99 -7.93 -10.95
C SER A 382 2.64 -7.02 -9.77
N SER A 383 1.54 -6.27 -9.86
CA SER A 383 1.09 -5.38 -8.78
C SER A 383 -0.01 -5.97 -7.89
N ARG A 384 -0.39 -7.23 -8.11
CA ARG A 384 -1.37 -7.92 -7.25
C ARG A 384 -0.80 -8.20 -5.88
N LYS A 385 -1.50 -7.72 -4.85
CA LYS A 385 -1.06 -7.79 -3.45
C LYS A 385 -1.29 -9.19 -2.91
N LYS A 386 -0.22 -9.87 -2.52
CA LYS A 386 -0.27 -11.16 -1.81
C LYS A 386 -0.43 -10.97 -0.31
N SER A 387 0.29 -10.01 0.27
CA SER A 387 0.18 -9.69 1.70
C SER A 387 0.60 -8.25 1.99
N SER A 388 0.20 -7.74 3.15
CA SER A 388 0.79 -6.51 3.72
C SER A 388 0.95 -6.62 5.21
N SER A 389 2.00 -6.00 5.73
CA SER A 389 2.20 -5.81 7.17
C SER A 389 2.29 -4.33 7.48
N TYR A 390 1.54 -3.90 8.49
CA TYR A 390 1.58 -2.55 9.04
C TYR A 390 2.28 -2.55 10.40
N LEU A 391 3.15 -1.56 10.61
CA LEU A 391 3.86 -1.30 11.87
C LEU A 391 3.59 0.14 12.29
N TYR A 392 3.31 0.35 13.57
CA TYR A 392 3.30 1.66 14.18
C TYR A 392 3.98 1.63 15.54
N GLU A 393 4.94 2.51 15.75
CA GLU A 393 5.70 2.68 16.98
C GLU A 393 5.53 4.12 17.48
N LYS A 394 4.99 4.28 18.68
CA LYS A 394 4.67 5.58 19.28
C LYS A 394 5.81 6.08 20.17
N ASP A 395 6.07 7.39 20.16
CA ASP A 395 6.93 8.12 21.10
C ASP A 395 8.31 7.48 21.32
N LYS A 396 8.94 6.97 20.26
CA LYS A 396 10.26 6.33 20.35
C LYS A 396 11.34 7.37 20.62
N TYR A 397 12.09 7.15 21.70
CA TYR A 397 13.18 8.01 22.13
C TYR A 397 14.55 7.36 21.89
N PHE A 398 15.25 7.82 20.85
CA PHE A 398 16.50 7.21 20.37
C PHE A 398 17.73 7.74 21.10
N LYS A 399 17.80 7.51 22.42
CA LYS A 399 18.97 7.90 23.23
C LYS A 399 20.25 7.15 22.84
N ASN A 400 20.12 5.98 22.24
CA ASN A 400 21.20 5.14 21.72
C ASN A 400 20.88 4.80 20.25
N SER A 401 21.84 4.21 19.54
CA SER A 401 21.48 3.56 18.28
C SER A 401 20.54 2.40 18.57
N GLU A 402 19.33 2.45 18.00
CA GLU A 402 18.33 1.39 18.12
C GLU A 402 17.88 0.97 16.72
N THR A 403 17.63 -0.33 16.57
CA THR A 403 17.18 -0.93 15.31
C THR A 403 15.77 -1.45 15.45
N ILE A 404 14.89 -1.06 14.54
CA ILE A 404 13.51 -1.50 14.47
C ILE A 404 13.36 -2.38 13.24
N LYS A 405 12.83 -3.59 13.45
CA LYS A 405 12.51 -4.52 12.36
C LYS A 405 11.17 -4.11 11.74
N LEU A 406 11.19 -3.76 10.45
CA LEU A 406 9.99 -3.33 9.75
C LEU A 406 9.17 -4.53 9.23
N GLY A 407 9.84 -5.57 8.77
CA GLY A 407 9.21 -6.82 8.33
C GLY A 407 9.94 -7.49 7.17
N ALA A 408 9.35 -8.57 6.65
CA ALA A 408 9.90 -9.33 5.53
C ALA A 408 9.55 -8.67 4.18
N ILE A 409 10.53 -8.62 3.29
CA ILE A 409 10.41 -8.11 1.92
C ILE A 409 10.83 -9.20 0.91
N THR A 410 10.37 -9.05 -0.32
CA THR A 410 10.70 -9.89 -1.48
C THR A 410 11.19 -8.99 -2.62
N LYS A 411 11.67 -9.58 -3.73
CA LYS A 411 12.00 -8.81 -4.95
C LYS A 411 10.79 -8.00 -5.43
N ASN A 412 9.59 -8.58 -5.36
CA ASN A 412 8.35 -7.89 -5.67
C ASN A 412 7.64 -7.29 -4.44
N SER A 413 8.29 -6.35 -3.75
CA SER A 413 7.66 -5.61 -2.65
C SER A 413 7.72 -4.10 -2.82
N GLU A 414 6.78 -3.41 -2.17
CA GLU A 414 6.78 -1.96 -1.98
C GLU A 414 6.80 -1.65 -0.48
N VAL A 415 7.64 -0.71 -0.06
CA VAL A 415 7.72 -0.26 1.33
C VAL A 415 7.40 1.22 1.43
N ASN A 416 6.44 1.58 2.28
CA ASN A 416 6.16 2.95 2.68
C ASN A 416 6.54 3.11 4.15
N LEU A 417 7.33 4.13 4.49
CA LEU A 417 7.83 4.38 5.84
C LEU A 417 7.74 5.88 6.14
N SER A 418 7.21 6.24 7.30
CA SER A 418 7.09 7.62 7.75
C SER A 418 7.68 7.80 9.15
N PHE A 419 8.50 8.83 9.29
CA PHE A 419 8.95 9.34 10.58
C PHE A 419 8.19 10.62 10.89
N PHE A 420 7.54 10.67 12.04
CA PHE A 420 6.88 11.86 12.56
C PHE A 420 7.71 12.41 13.71
N LEU A 421 8.47 13.46 13.45
CA LEU A 421 9.37 14.03 14.45
C LEU A 421 8.56 14.92 15.40
N GLU A 422 8.67 14.67 16.71
CA GLU A 422 7.91 15.39 17.75
C GLU A 422 8.74 16.44 18.48
N ASN A 423 9.88 16.04 19.05
CA ASN A 423 10.78 16.95 19.76
C ASN A 423 12.19 16.36 19.84
N ILE A 424 13.14 17.19 20.27
CA ILE A 424 14.49 16.76 20.61
C ILE A 424 14.65 16.77 22.12
N LYS A 425 15.08 15.63 22.66
CA LYS A 425 15.38 15.45 24.08
C LYS A 425 16.82 14.98 24.26
N GLY A 426 17.45 15.36 25.37
CA GLY A 426 18.77 14.86 25.69
C GLY A 426 19.41 15.58 26.86
N VAL A 427 20.74 15.54 26.86
CA VAL A 427 21.58 16.19 27.87
C VAL A 427 22.48 17.18 27.14
N LYS A 428 22.34 18.47 27.45
CA LYS A 428 23.20 19.52 26.87
C LYS A 428 24.43 19.75 27.73
N LEU A 429 25.54 20.06 27.07
CA LEU A 429 26.77 20.53 27.72
C LEU A 429 26.74 22.06 27.78
N ASN A 430 26.59 22.60 28.99
CA ASN A 430 26.83 24.01 29.26
C ASN A 430 28.32 24.20 29.58
N ALA A 431 29.09 24.66 28.59
CA ALA A 431 30.53 24.86 28.70
C ALA A 431 30.88 26.35 28.81
N ASP A 432 31.20 26.81 30.02
CA ASP A 432 31.66 28.18 30.24
C ASP A 432 33.16 28.31 29.95
N LYS A 433 33.51 28.79 28.76
CA LYS A 433 34.91 29.00 28.35
C LYS A 433 35.55 30.17 29.10
N LYS A 434 36.74 29.95 29.63
CA LYS A 434 37.53 30.93 30.40
C LYS A 434 39.01 30.85 30.01
N ARG A 435 39.72 31.94 30.31
CA ARG A 435 41.16 32.06 30.07
C ARG A 435 41.88 32.30 31.39
N PHE A 436 43.04 31.68 31.52
CA PHE A 436 44.00 31.94 32.58
C PHE A 436 45.27 32.47 31.94
N SER A 437 45.84 33.54 32.51
CA SER A 437 47.15 34.04 32.11
C SER A 437 47.90 34.48 33.35
N PHE A 438 49.16 34.11 33.44
CA PHE A 438 50.04 34.53 34.52
C PHE A 438 51.45 34.78 34.01
N LYS A 439 52.02 35.88 34.48
CA LYS A 439 53.41 36.27 34.26
C LYS A 439 53.95 36.84 35.58
N PRO A 440 55.08 36.33 36.10
CA PRO A 440 55.70 36.91 37.29
C PRO A 440 56.07 38.39 37.06
N PRO A 441 56.01 39.24 38.11
CA PRO A 441 56.50 40.61 38.06
C PRO A 441 57.98 40.66 37.64
N ARG A 442 58.36 41.68 36.86
CA ARG A 442 59.77 41.90 36.51
C ARG A 442 60.54 42.31 37.77
N CYS A 443 61.37 41.41 38.29
CA CYS A 443 62.30 41.67 39.38
C CYS A 443 63.74 41.70 38.83
N ARG A 444 64.49 42.77 39.11
CA ARG A 444 65.86 42.97 38.56
C ARG A 444 66.89 41.93 39.04
N ASN A 445 66.70 41.32 40.22
CA ASN A 445 67.67 40.37 40.83
C ASN A 445 67.06 39.00 41.21
N CYS A 446 65.88 38.65 40.69
CA CYS A 446 65.24 37.36 41.00
C CYS A 446 65.50 36.33 39.89
N SER A 447 66.21 35.25 40.21
CA SER A 447 66.25 34.05 39.36
C SER A 447 64.84 33.43 39.27
N GLY A 448 64.37 33.09 38.06
CA GLY A 448 63.10 32.38 37.86
C GLY A 448 61.88 33.23 37.46
N THR A 449 62.05 34.49 37.04
CA THR A 449 60.94 35.37 36.59
C THR A 449 60.72 35.42 35.08
N ASN A 450 61.57 34.76 34.28
CA ASN A 450 61.49 34.74 32.82
C ASN A 450 60.60 33.60 32.29
N TRP A 451 59.34 33.56 32.72
CA TRP A 451 58.34 32.64 32.18
C TRP A 451 56.96 33.29 32.14
N SER A 452 56.08 32.73 31.32
CA SER A 452 54.67 33.16 31.25
C SER A 452 53.83 31.99 30.81
N VAL A 453 52.66 31.81 31.41
CA VAL A 453 51.71 30.75 31.07
C VAL A 453 50.37 31.34 30.66
N SER A 454 49.76 30.74 29.65
CA SER A 454 48.39 31.00 29.23
C SER A 454 47.68 29.66 29.07
N ALA A 455 46.44 29.58 29.53
CA ALA A 455 45.64 28.37 29.44
C ALA A 455 44.20 28.73 29.08
N GLU A 456 43.60 27.89 28.24
CA GLU A 456 42.15 27.91 28.00
C GLU A 456 41.53 26.75 28.75
N PHE A 457 40.50 27.04 29.53
CA PHE A 457 39.74 26.03 30.26
C PHE A 457 38.25 26.31 30.14
N GLN A 458 37.44 25.29 30.32
CA GLN A 458 35.99 25.43 30.36
C GLN A 458 35.42 24.74 31.59
N ILE A 459 34.30 25.25 32.07
CA ILE A 459 33.55 24.63 33.17
C ILE A 459 32.42 23.84 32.53
N ASN A 460 32.46 22.52 32.66
CA ASN A 460 31.47 21.63 32.09
C ASN A 460 30.37 21.34 33.10
N LYS A 461 29.15 21.77 32.77
CA LYS A 461 27.90 21.41 33.44
C LYS A 461 26.97 20.70 32.47
N PHE A 462 26.12 19.82 33.00
CA PHE A 462 25.20 19.00 32.22
C PHE A 462 23.79 19.25 32.73
N GLU A 463 22.87 19.48 31.80
CA GLU A 463 21.47 19.73 32.10
C GLU A 463 20.62 18.96 31.09
N ASP A 464 19.54 18.35 31.57
CA ASP A 464 18.54 17.77 30.70
C ASP A 464 17.81 18.90 29.96
N PHE A 465 17.42 18.64 28.72
CA PHE A 465 16.60 19.56 27.95
C PHE A 465 15.58 18.81 27.10
N MET A 466 14.52 19.53 26.76
CA MET A 466 13.55 19.18 25.74
C MET A 466 13.24 20.45 24.96
N ARG A 467 13.20 20.36 23.64
CA ARG A 467 12.88 21.49 22.76
C ARG A 467 12.16 21.01 21.51
N ASP A 468 11.40 21.91 20.91
CA ASP A 468 10.77 21.69 19.61
C ASP A 468 11.83 21.53 18.52
N ILE A 469 11.41 20.93 17.40
CA ILE A 469 12.26 20.66 16.24
C ILE A 469 12.47 21.93 15.44
N ASP A 470 13.70 22.13 14.99
CA ASP A 470 14.05 23.18 14.04
C ASP A 470 14.47 22.60 12.68
N SER A 471 14.64 23.47 11.68
CA SER A 471 15.02 23.05 10.32
C SER A 471 16.41 22.40 10.25
N SER A 472 17.32 22.74 11.18
CA SER A 472 18.65 22.13 11.24
C SER A 472 18.59 20.70 11.76
N ASP A 473 17.66 20.40 12.66
CA ASP A 473 17.46 19.04 13.18
C ASP A 473 16.92 18.10 12.11
N LEU A 474 16.09 18.59 11.19
CA LEU A 474 15.61 17.80 10.06
C LEU A 474 16.78 17.32 9.18
N GLN A 475 17.71 18.22 8.87
CA GLN A 475 18.92 17.86 8.10
C GLN A 475 19.78 16.85 8.85
N LYS A 476 20.04 17.07 10.14
CA LYS A 476 20.77 16.11 10.98
C LYS A 476 20.06 14.76 11.06
N PHE A 477 18.73 14.77 11.11
CA PHE A 477 17.95 13.54 11.20
C PHE A 477 18.08 12.71 9.91
N LEU A 478 18.08 13.34 8.74
CA LEU A 478 18.31 12.67 7.46
C LEU A 478 19.66 11.93 7.41
N GLU A 479 20.66 12.40 8.15
CA GLU A 479 21.97 11.76 8.30
C GLU A 479 22.00 10.70 9.42
N SER A 480 21.01 10.70 10.31
CA SER A 480 21.00 9.89 11.54
C SER A 480 20.37 8.50 11.37
N TYR A 481 19.57 8.28 10.34
CA TYR A 481 18.93 6.99 10.09
C TYR A 481 19.63 6.22 8.96
N SER A 482 19.54 4.89 9.01
CA SER A 482 19.95 4.03 7.90
C SER A 482 18.99 2.87 7.73
N LEU A 483 18.75 2.49 6.47
CA LEU A 483 17.99 1.29 6.12
C LEU A 483 18.95 0.13 5.88
N SER A 484 18.56 -1.07 6.27
CA SER A 484 19.34 -2.28 6.02
C SER A 484 18.46 -3.49 5.73
N VAL A 485 18.94 -4.36 4.86
CA VAL A 485 18.32 -5.67 4.59
C VAL A 485 19.30 -6.75 5.02
N ASN A 486 18.87 -7.67 5.89
CA ASN A 486 19.71 -8.76 6.39
C ASN A 486 21.08 -8.30 6.95
N ASN A 487 21.10 -7.11 7.58
CA ASN A 487 22.27 -6.41 8.13
C ASN A 487 23.20 -5.73 7.10
N ASN A 488 22.91 -5.84 5.80
CA ASN A 488 23.62 -5.07 4.78
C ASN A 488 22.95 -3.70 4.64
N LYS A 489 23.72 -2.62 4.80
CA LYS A 489 23.19 -1.25 4.73
C LYS A 489 22.88 -0.86 3.30
N LEU A 490 21.73 -0.22 3.10
CA LEU A 490 21.31 0.33 1.81
C LEU A 490 21.99 1.69 1.58
N ASN A 491 22.46 1.91 0.35
CA ASN A 491 23.03 3.17 -0.08
C ASN A 491 21.91 4.15 -0.48
N ILE A 492 21.42 4.94 0.48
CA ILE A 492 20.29 5.87 0.29
C ILE A 492 20.50 6.84 -0.90
N PRO A 493 21.64 7.53 -1.07
CA PRO A 493 21.89 8.38 -2.24
C PRO A 493 21.77 7.65 -3.59
N GLU A 494 22.26 6.41 -3.67
CA GLU A 494 22.20 5.61 -4.90
C GLU A 494 20.77 5.15 -5.22
N LEU A 495 20.00 4.78 -4.19
CA LEU A 495 18.59 4.42 -4.34
C LEU A 495 17.74 5.60 -4.82
N ILE A 496 18.03 6.81 -4.34
CA ILE A 496 17.36 8.03 -4.82
C ILE A 496 17.73 8.29 -6.28
N LYS A 497 19.02 8.20 -6.63
CA LYS A 497 19.52 8.43 -8.00
C LYS A 497 18.94 7.42 -9.02
N SER A 498 18.72 6.19 -8.59
CA SER A 498 18.13 5.10 -9.41
C SER A 498 16.59 5.10 -9.42
N ASN A 499 15.93 6.06 -8.74
CA ASN A 499 14.47 6.11 -8.56
C ASN A 499 13.87 4.89 -7.83
N ASN A 500 14.68 4.20 -7.02
CA ASN A 500 14.23 3.08 -6.19
C ASN A 500 13.79 3.53 -4.79
N LEU A 501 14.17 4.74 -4.37
CA LEU A 501 13.71 5.40 -3.15
C LEU A 501 13.21 6.82 -3.45
N PHE A 502 11.97 7.09 -3.08
CA PHE A 502 11.39 8.43 -3.08
C PHE A 502 11.35 8.98 -1.66
N LEU A 503 11.78 10.22 -1.48
CA LEU A 503 11.79 10.92 -0.20
C LEU A 503 10.98 12.20 -0.33
N ASN A 504 10.01 12.37 0.56
CA ASN A 504 9.21 13.59 0.69
C ASN A 504 9.27 14.09 2.13
N VAL A 505 9.56 15.38 2.32
CA VAL A 505 9.53 16.03 3.63
C VAL A 505 8.33 16.95 3.64
N THR A 506 7.44 16.75 4.62
CA THR A 506 6.28 17.64 4.81
C THR A 506 6.38 18.31 6.16
N ASP A 507 6.12 19.61 6.19
CA ASP A 507 5.97 20.37 7.42
C ASP A 507 4.54 20.89 7.47
N GLN A 508 3.73 20.30 8.34
CA GLN A 508 2.35 20.74 8.56
C GLN A 508 2.14 20.95 10.05
N ASN A 509 1.77 22.17 10.43
CA ASN A 509 1.43 22.56 11.79
C ASN A 509 2.56 22.34 12.83
N GLY A 510 3.83 22.47 12.43
CA GLY A 510 4.97 22.45 13.35
C GLY A 510 5.50 21.06 13.72
N ASN A 511 4.95 19.98 13.16
CA ASN A 511 5.48 18.62 13.33
C ASN A 511 5.94 18.08 11.97
N PRO A 512 7.23 18.19 11.65
CA PRO A 512 7.73 17.74 10.36
C PRO A 512 7.69 16.22 10.26
N SER A 513 7.36 15.73 9.07
CA SER A 513 7.36 14.30 8.75
C SER A 513 8.19 14.00 7.51
N ILE A 514 8.86 12.85 7.55
CA ILE A 514 9.71 12.35 6.46
C ILE A 514 9.08 11.07 5.97
N ASN A 515 8.62 11.09 4.72
CA ASN A 515 7.92 10.01 4.05
C ASN A 515 8.84 9.39 3.01
N LEU A 516 9.09 8.09 3.15
CA LEU A 516 9.94 7.28 2.30
C LEU A 516 9.10 6.24 1.58
N LYS A 517 9.31 6.10 0.28
CA LYS A 517 8.73 5.03 -0.53
C LYS A 517 9.84 4.30 -1.28
N LEU A 518 10.04 3.03 -0.92
CA LEU A 518 11.02 2.14 -1.55
C LEU A 518 10.27 1.19 -2.51
N VAL A 519 10.73 1.13 -3.75
CA VAL A 519 10.17 0.32 -4.85
C VAL A 519 11.28 -0.37 -5.64
N ASN A 520 10.89 -1.21 -6.61
CA ASN A 520 11.79 -1.90 -7.54
C ASN A 520 12.89 -2.70 -6.82
N LEU A 521 12.52 -3.44 -5.77
CA LEU A 521 13.49 -4.15 -4.94
C LEU A 521 14.18 -5.29 -5.68
N GLU A 522 13.62 -5.77 -6.80
CA GLU A 522 14.24 -6.71 -7.72
C GLU A 522 15.58 -6.21 -8.29
N GLN A 523 15.81 -4.90 -8.32
CA GLN A 523 17.08 -4.30 -8.76
C GLN A 523 18.15 -4.30 -7.67
N LEU A 524 17.84 -4.79 -6.46
CA LEU A 524 18.76 -4.80 -5.34
C LEU A 524 19.42 -6.18 -5.21
N ASP A 525 20.69 -6.27 -5.58
CA ASP A 525 21.53 -7.49 -5.45
C ASP A 525 21.65 -8.02 -4.01
N ILE A 526 21.22 -7.22 -3.03
CA ILE A 526 21.26 -7.51 -1.61
C ILE A 526 20.22 -8.56 -1.17
N LEU A 527 19.17 -8.76 -1.98
CA LEU A 527 18.11 -9.70 -1.72
C LEU A 527 18.57 -11.10 -2.10
N LYS A 528 18.53 -12.01 -1.13
CA LYS A 528 18.89 -13.41 -1.36
C LYS A 528 17.64 -14.19 -1.73
N GLU A 529 17.79 -15.06 -2.72
CA GLU A 529 16.80 -16.08 -3.04
C GLU A 529 16.72 -17.13 -1.91
N ASP A 530 15.56 -17.75 -1.76
CA ASP A 530 15.28 -18.83 -0.81
C ASP A 530 15.52 -18.54 0.68
N VAL A 531 15.78 -17.28 1.04
CA VAL A 531 15.94 -16.83 2.42
C VAL A 531 15.04 -15.64 2.69
N ALA A 532 14.43 -15.60 3.89
CA ALA A 532 13.63 -14.46 4.31
C ALA A 532 14.50 -13.18 4.40
N ASN A 533 14.19 -12.19 3.57
CA ASN A 533 14.85 -10.89 3.58
C ASN A 533 14.10 -9.94 4.52
N PHE A 534 14.75 -9.45 5.57
CA PHE A 534 14.12 -8.55 6.54
C PHE A 534 14.66 -7.12 6.45
N LEU A 535 13.76 -6.17 6.22
CA LEU A 535 14.07 -4.75 6.24
C LEU A 535 14.08 -4.23 7.68
N LYS A 536 15.09 -3.42 8.01
CA LYS A 536 15.25 -2.77 9.30
C LYS A 536 15.61 -1.31 9.12
N VAL A 537 15.16 -0.48 10.05
CA VAL A 537 15.63 0.90 10.22
C VAL A 537 16.48 0.99 11.48
N GLU A 538 17.68 1.53 11.35
CA GLU A 538 18.53 1.94 12.48
C GLU A 538 18.42 3.47 12.61
N VAL A 539 18.10 3.97 13.79
CA VAL A 539 18.06 5.41 14.10
C VAL A 539 19.05 5.71 15.21
N LYS A 540 19.86 6.75 15.01
CA LYS A 540 20.91 7.18 15.95
C LYS A 540 20.56 8.53 16.58
N PRO A 541 21.15 8.87 17.75
CA PRO A 541 21.13 10.24 18.25
C PRO A 541 21.70 11.21 17.20
N LEU A 542 21.11 12.41 17.10
CA LEU A 542 21.59 13.47 16.20
C LEU A 542 23.00 13.94 16.58
N LYS A 543 23.34 13.81 17.87
CA LYS A 543 24.65 14.13 18.42
C LYS A 543 24.90 13.25 19.63
N ASP A 544 26.11 12.71 19.75
CA ASP A 544 26.50 11.87 20.87
C ASP A 544 27.99 12.05 21.19
N ASN A 545 28.29 12.53 22.38
CA ASN A 545 29.66 12.80 22.82
C ASN A 545 29.81 12.60 24.34
N GLN A 546 31.06 12.57 24.80
CA GLN A 546 31.39 12.45 26.22
C GLN A 546 32.49 13.43 26.62
N ILE A 547 32.36 14.05 27.80
CA ILE A 547 33.40 14.90 28.39
C ILE A 547 33.36 14.85 29.92
N GLY A 548 34.50 15.06 30.58
CA GLY A 548 34.57 15.06 32.04
C GLY A 548 33.83 16.26 32.66
N GLN A 549 33.10 16.03 33.74
CA GLN A 549 32.43 17.09 34.51
C GLN A 549 33.41 17.98 35.28
N GLY A 550 33.08 19.27 35.41
CA GLY A 550 33.87 20.21 36.20
C GLY A 550 34.86 21.02 35.36
N VAL A 551 36.00 21.38 35.94
CA VAL A 551 37.01 22.20 35.26
C VAL A 551 37.80 21.34 34.28
N HIS A 552 37.63 21.65 33.00
CA HIS A 552 38.33 21.00 31.89
C HIS A 552 39.36 21.94 31.30
N LEU A 553 40.63 21.58 31.39
CA LEU A 553 41.70 22.32 30.72
C LEU A 553 41.73 21.91 29.24
N SER A 554 41.44 22.84 28.33
CA SER A 554 41.42 22.56 26.89
C SER A 554 42.82 22.68 26.28
N SER A 555 43.58 23.68 26.70
CA SER A 555 44.93 23.91 26.19
C SER A 555 45.81 24.66 27.18
N ILE A 556 47.13 24.51 27.03
CA ILE A 556 48.14 25.27 27.77
C ILE A 556 49.28 25.68 26.83
N SER A 557 49.72 26.92 26.97
CA SER A 557 50.80 27.51 26.20
C SER A 557 51.60 28.47 27.08
N GLY A 558 52.78 28.88 26.62
CA GLY A 558 53.63 29.77 27.39
C GLY A 558 55.10 29.68 27.03
N LYS A 559 55.90 30.57 27.63
CA LYS A 559 57.35 30.66 27.46
C LYS A 559 58.03 30.13 28.72
N ASN A 560 58.99 29.23 28.57
CA ASN A 560 59.81 28.65 29.65
C ASN A 560 58.97 28.02 30.78
N ILE A 561 57.98 27.19 30.43
CA ILE A 561 57.11 26.50 31.39
C ILE A 561 57.22 24.98 31.27
N ASP A 562 57.08 24.27 32.39
CA ASP A 562 56.70 22.85 32.37
C ASP A 562 55.19 22.73 32.12
N ARG A 563 54.80 22.34 30.90
CA ARG A 563 53.40 22.27 30.52
C ARG A 563 52.57 21.31 31.38
N ASN A 564 53.13 20.19 31.84
CA ASN A 564 52.38 19.22 32.63
C ASN A 564 52.20 19.72 34.07
N PHE A 565 53.27 20.24 34.68
CA PHE A 565 53.22 20.82 36.02
C PHE A 565 52.22 21.99 36.06
N HIS A 566 52.36 22.94 35.12
CA HIS A 566 51.50 24.12 35.08
C HIS A 566 50.06 23.74 34.72
N ALA A 567 49.83 22.75 33.85
CA ALA A 567 48.48 22.25 33.56
C ALA A 567 47.79 21.73 34.83
N GLY A 568 48.47 20.85 35.59
CA GLY A 568 47.93 20.32 36.84
C GLY A 568 47.69 21.40 37.89
N LEU A 569 48.64 22.33 38.05
CA LEU A 569 48.53 23.44 39.01
C LEU A 569 47.38 24.39 38.66
N ILE A 570 47.27 24.82 37.40
CA ILE A 570 46.21 25.72 36.93
C ILE A 570 44.85 25.05 37.11
N ASN A 571 44.71 23.81 36.66
CA ASN A 571 43.44 23.09 36.73
C ASN A 571 43.00 22.84 38.19
N PHE A 572 43.93 22.43 39.05
CA PHE A 572 43.67 22.30 40.50
C PHE A 572 43.26 23.63 41.14
N THR A 573 43.96 24.72 40.82
CA THR A 573 43.68 26.05 41.38
C THR A 573 42.32 26.57 40.92
N GLU A 574 42.00 26.43 39.63
CA GLU A 574 40.73 26.90 39.07
C GLU A 574 39.55 26.04 39.54
N ALA A 575 39.76 24.74 39.76
CA ALA A 575 38.78 23.85 40.39
C ALA A 575 38.53 24.22 41.86
N ALA A 576 39.60 24.47 42.62
CA ALA A 576 39.52 24.87 44.03
C ALA A 576 38.79 26.19 44.23
N LYS A 577 39.08 27.22 43.41
CA LYS A 577 38.40 28.53 43.44
C LYS A 577 36.88 28.42 43.26
N ARG A 578 36.40 27.39 42.59
CA ARG A 578 34.99 27.21 42.23
C ARG A 578 34.31 26.08 43.00
N ASN A 579 35.06 25.36 43.82
CA ASN A 579 34.59 24.15 44.50
C ASN A 579 33.97 23.12 43.52
N LEU A 580 34.65 22.87 42.39
CA LEU A 580 34.18 21.96 41.32
C LEU A 580 35.15 20.78 41.12
N PRO A 581 34.71 19.63 40.60
CA PRO A 581 35.60 18.55 40.23
C PRO A 581 36.60 18.95 39.13
N ILE A 582 37.70 18.21 39.02
CA ILE A 582 38.65 18.32 37.91
C ILE A 582 38.26 17.32 36.83
N ALA A 583 37.94 17.79 35.62
CA ALA A 583 37.49 16.94 34.54
C ALA A 583 38.62 15.99 34.07
N VAL A 584 38.35 14.68 34.08
CA VAL A 584 39.32 13.65 33.65
C VAL A 584 39.70 13.74 32.17
N SER A 585 38.88 14.39 31.35
CA SER A 585 39.16 14.62 29.93
C SER A 585 40.13 15.78 29.67
N SER A 586 40.61 16.46 30.72
CA SER A 586 41.50 17.63 30.59
C SER A 586 42.80 17.32 29.83
N TRP A 587 43.34 18.34 29.15
CA TRP A 587 44.61 18.25 28.43
C TRP A 587 45.73 17.69 29.31
N GLY A 588 46.34 16.59 28.84
CA GLY A 588 47.45 15.94 29.52
C GLY A 588 47.11 15.33 30.89
N PHE A 589 45.83 15.11 31.22
CA PHE A 589 45.36 14.66 32.54
C PHE A 589 46.20 13.50 33.11
N ASP A 590 46.47 12.47 32.32
CA ASP A 590 47.26 11.30 32.76
C ASP A 590 48.69 11.63 33.17
N LYS A 591 49.26 12.71 32.62
CA LYS A 591 50.65 13.13 32.90
C LYS A 591 50.79 13.85 34.24
N TRP A 592 49.74 14.56 34.68
CA TRP A 592 49.80 15.40 35.89
C TRP A 592 48.84 14.97 37.00
N LYS A 593 47.89 14.06 36.76
CA LYS A 593 46.94 13.57 37.79
C LYS A 593 47.59 13.04 39.06
N LYS A 594 48.79 12.45 38.96
CA LYS A 594 49.53 11.92 40.12
C LYS A 594 50.01 13.00 41.09
N ASN A 595 50.12 14.24 40.62
CA ASN A 595 50.59 15.37 41.42
C ASN A 595 49.43 16.12 42.13
N VAL A 596 48.17 15.69 41.92
CA VAL A 596 47.00 16.28 42.58
C VAL A 596 46.73 15.50 43.88
N PRO A 597 46.53 16.18 45.03
CA PRO A 597 46.29 15.52 46.31
C PRO A 597 44.83 15.04 46.46
N TRP A 598 44.41 14.07 45.64
CA TRP A 598 43.03 13.54 45.60
C TRP A 598 42.51 13.13 46.98
N GLY A 599 41.28 13.50 47.30
CA GLY A 599 40.61 13.13 48.55
C GLY A 599 41.18 13.78 49.82
N LYS A 600 42.21 14.63 49.70
CA LYS A 600 42.79 15.38 50.82
C LYS A 600 42.41 16.85 50.71
N LYS A 601 41.84 17.40 51.79
CA LYS A 601 41.47 18.81 51.88
C LYS A 601 42.72 19.70 51.71
N ASP A 602 42.67 20.68 50.82
CA ASP A 602 43.77 21.62 50.60
C ASP A 602 44.01 22.46 51.88
N PRO A 603 45.22 22.50 52.46
CA PRO A 603 45.50 23.32 53.65
C PRO A 603 45.26 24.82 53.45
N ARG A 604 45.25 25.29 52.20
CA ARG A 604 45.06 26.71 51.82
C ARG A 604 43.61 27.07 51.53
N GLY A 605 42.66 26.13 51.65
CA GLY A 605 41.24 26.34 51.38
C GLY A 605 40.35 25.27 52.06
N GLN A 606 39.07 25.22 51.71
CA GLN A 606 38.17 24.13 52.16
C GLN A 606 37.88 23.08 51.07
N TYR A 607 38.51 23.21 49.91
CA TYR A 607 38.28 22.33 48.76
C TYR A 607 38.97 20.97 48.93
N THR A 608 38.26 19.89 48.57
CA THR A 608 38.82 18.54 48.44
C THR A 608 38.78 18.14 46.96
N PRO A 609 39.92 17.97 46.29
CA PRO A 609 39.94 17.64 44.87
C PRO A 609 39.35 16.26 44.63
N VAL A 610 38.37 16.22 43.72
CA VAL A 610 37.70 15.02 43.24
C VAL A 610 37.78 14.96 41.72
N LYS A 611 37.87 13.75 41.18
CA LYS A 611 37.87 13.51 39.74
C LYS A 611 36.45 13.71 39.22
N GLY A 612 36.30 14.50 38.16
CA GLY A 612 35.05 14.64 37.45
C GLY A 612 34.76 13.42 36.61
N GLU A 613 33.58 12.86 36.72
CA GLU A 613 33.14 11.71 35.93
C GLU A 613 33.02 12.08 34.45
N LEU A 614 33.33 11.13 33.55
CA LEU A 614 32.97 11.24 32.15
C LEU A 614 31.45 11.20 32.03
N LYS A 615 30.86 12.29 31.57
CA LYS A 615 29.42 12.39 31.35
C LYS A 615 29.13 12.50 29.86
N ARG A 616 28.12 11.72 29.44
CA ARG A 616 27.60 11.72 28.08
C ARG A 616 26.65 12.90 27.90
N TYR A 617 26.80 13.60 26.79
CA TYR A 617 25.87 14.64 26.35
C TYR A 617 25.47 14.36 24.91
N PHE A 618 24.18 14.46 24.64
CA PHE A 618 23.60 13.98 23.39
C PHE A 618 22.30 14.71 23.08
N GLU A 619 21.94 14.71 21.80
CA GLU A 619 20.70 15.25 21.27
C GLU A 619 20.02 14.10 20.52
N ALA A 620 18.84 13.67 20.96
CA ALA A 620 18.14 12.51 20.39
C ALA A 620 16.71 12.88 20.00
N PRO A 621 16.23 12.38 18.84
CA PRO A 621 14.87 12.63 18.42
C PRO A 621 13.88 11.76 19.22
N VAL A 622 12.72 12.35 19.51
CA VAL A 622 11.50 11.64 19.86
C VAL A 622 10.60 11.65 18.64
N LEU A 623 10.17 10.48 18.18
CA LEU A 623 9.37 10.37 16.96
C LEU A 623 8.40 9.18 16.99
N ASP A 624 7.34 9.28 16.19
CA ASP A 624 6.51 8.13 15.82
C ASP A 624 7.03 7.53 14.50
N ILE A 625 6.95 6.22 14.36
CA ILE A 625 7.29 5.50 13.12
C ILE A 625 6.06 4.77 12.63
N ALA A 626 5.70 4.96 11.37
CA ALA A 626 4.69 4.17 10.70
C ALA A 626 5.30 3.51 9.46
N ALA A 627 5.05 2.22 9.24
CA ALA A 627 5.51 1.53 8.04
C ALA A 627 4.47 0.56 7.50
N THR A 628 4.38 0.45 6.19
CA THR A 628 3.64 -0.59 5.49
C THR A 628 4.56 -1.26 4.50
N ILE A 629 4.72 -2.58 4.63
CA ILE A 629 5.35 -3.42 3.60
C ILE A 629 4.21 -4.12 2.86
N THR A 630 4.19 -3.98 1.55
CA THR A 630 3.29 -4.71 0.66
C THR A 630 4.11 -5.69 -0.15
N ASN A 631 3.82 -6.99 0.00
CA ASN A 631 4.41 -8.04 -0.83
C ASN A 631 3.41 -8.39 -1.92
N PHE A 632 3.83 -8.28 -3.17
CA PHE A 632 3.05 -8.68 -4.33
C PHE A 632 3.26 -10.17 -4.62
N TYR A 633 2.43 -10.75 -5.48
CA TYR A 633 2.73 -12.08 -6.03
C TYR A 633 4.04 -12.00 -6.82
N ASN A 634 4.87 -13.05 -6.73
CA ASN A 634 6.11 -13.16 -7.48
C ASN A 634 6.22 -14.54 -8.08
#